data_AF-R5YV44-F1
#
_entry.id   AF-R5YV44-F1
#
_cell.length_a   1.000
_cell.length_b   1.000
_cell.length_c   1.000
_cell.angle_alpha   90.00
_cell.angle_beta   90.00
_cell.angle_gamma   90.00
#
_symmetry.space_group_name_H-M   'P 1'
#
loop_
_entity.id
_entity.type
_entity.pdbx_description
1 polymer ?
#
loop_
_entity_poly.entity_id
_entity_poly.type
_entity_poly.pdbx_seq_one_letter_code
_entity_poly.pdbx_strand_id
1 'polypeptide(L)'
;MIKPEILAPAGSPQALIAAVRSGADAVYLGIKNLNARRSAENFDDEQLKEAVAYCHKHNVKVHLTLNTLVSDGELEKAQEAVQLACEAGVDAIIVQDIGIAELIHRTAPDMPLHASTQMSVQTAAGLKRLKRLGFTRAVLPRELSKEEIKKLCENSPVELECFVHGALCMCVSGQCLFSAVLGSRSGNRGACAQPCRLPFSVENGTGHDLSLKDLSLIDYISEMAEMGVCSFKIEGRMKRPEYVAAAVKACRNSVDGVTDNALRDDLRSVFSRSGFTDGYYRNKLGYDMFGIRRKDDVTAASGVLKKLEKLYEKEKADTVVDFSFTALEGEPMSLAARAGAKNVFVEGEVPQLAMNKATTAEAVHNQLSKVGGTRFLCGDIDIELDDGLFIPVSELNKLRREVIEKLDENKAQSKSFTPEYIKIQPHTPGKKRLICRFADIDSIPENWDYIEQVIVPLGDEQKVKKSLRVSVEVPRGIFSNDEKILEKLKSAKEYGITEAWAGTLDGIVLIQKAGLKPNAFIGSNVFNSLSVKSLEGMGINRILLSPELTLAQAQAIGGDAPRGVFAYGRLPLMLTRNCPQKNGKSCAECKRTGKLTDRRGIEFPIDCRSGCSEILNSVPVYMADRLSEIRNMDFMLLYFTNESKEKTSLVIQDYIKGSKKPHGEFTRGLLYRGVE
;
A
#
# COMPACT_ATOMS: atom_id res chain seq x y z
N MET A 1 15.09 21.47 -8.65
CA MET A 1 14.74 20.45 -7.63
C MET A 1 13.27 20.09 -7.81
N ILE A 2 12.93 18.81 -7.66
CA ILE A 2 11.53 18.37 -7.63
C ILE A 2 10.92 18.91 -6.33
N LYS A 3 9.77 19.59 -6.41
CA LYS A 3 9.04 20.05 -5.21
C LYS A 3 8.52 18.82 -4.45
N PRO A 4 8.89 18.61 -3.18
CA PRO A 4 8.40 17.51 -2.36
C PRO A 4 6.87 17.48 -2.28
N GLU A 5 6.24 16.36 -2.65
CA GLU A 5 4.80 16.14 -2.51
C GLU A 5 4.48 15.60 -1.10
N ILE A 6 3.60 16.25 -0.34
CA ILE A 6 3.03 15.69 0.89
C ILE A 6 1.75 14.94 0.56
N LEU A 7 1.79 13.61 0.68
CA LEU A 7 0.66 12.72 0.42
C LEU A 7 -0.07 12.34 1.71
N ALA A 8 -1.26 12.91 1.90
CA ALA A 8 -2.04 12.79 3.13
C ALA A 8 -3.11 11.69 3.06
N PRO A 9 -3.39 11.00 4.19
CA PRO A 9 -4.49 10.05 4.28
C PRO A 9 -5.85 10.74 4.37
N ALA A 10 -6.79 10.36 3.52
CA ALA A 10 -8.20 10.75 3.60
C ALA A 10 -9.05 9.51 3.91
N GLY A 11 -9.44 9.37 5.18
CA GLY A 11 -10.30 8.28 5.68
C GLY A 11 -11.79 8.56 5.62
N SER A 12 -12.13 9.84 5.58
CA SER A 12 -13.49 10.41 5.59
C SER A 12 -13.45 11.80 4.93
N PRO A 13 -14.60 12.37 4.54
CA PRO A 13 -14.67 13.74 4.01
C PRO A 13 -14.05 14.78 4.95
N GLN A 14 -14.25 14.67 6.26
CA GLN A 14 -13.65 15.61 7.24
C GLN A 14 -12.12 15.50 7.28
N ALA A 15 -11.57 14.27 7.22
CA ALA A 15 -10.13 14.07 7.19
C ALA A 15 -9.50 14.61 5.89
N LEU A 16 -10.23 14.55 4.77
CA LEU A 16 -9.83 15.15 3.50
C LEU A 16 -9.74 16.67 3.59
N ILE A 17 -10.77 17.33 4.14
CA ILE A 17 -10.75 18.79 4.37
C ILE A 17 -9.56 19.16 5.26
N ALA A 18 -9.36 18.43 6.35
CA ALA A 18 -8.23 18.64 7.26
C ALA A 18 -6.87 18.50 6.57
N ALA A 19 -6.70 17.50 5.70
CA ALA A 19 -5.49 17.30 4.93
C ALA A 19 -5.21 18.47 3.97
N VAL A 20 -6.20 18.84 3.15
CA VAL A 20 -6.07 19.90 2.13
C VAL A 20 -5.73 21.23 2.80
N ARG A 21 -6.51 21.64 3.81
CA ARG A 21 -6.32 22.93 4.50
C ARG A 21 -5.02 23.00 5.29
N SER A 22 -4.46 21.87 5.70
CA SER A 22 -3.16 21.81 6.39
C SER A 22 -1.95 21.81 5.45
N GLY A 23 -2.16 21.79 4.13
CA GLY A 23 -1.11 21.96 3.12
C GLY A 23 -0.63 20.66 2.45
N ALA A 24 -1.49 19.65 2.33
CA ALA A 24 -1.24 18.49 1.49
C ALA A 24 -1.15 18.88 0.00
N ASP A 25 -0.26 18.25 -0.77
CA ASP A 25 -0.22 18.38 -2.24
C ASP A 25 -1.04 17.28 -2.92
N ALA A 26 -1.24 16.16 -2.22
CA ALA A 26 -2.06 15.06 -2.68
C ALA A 26 -2.75 14.37 -1.49
N VAL A 27 -3.89 13.74 -1.74
CA VAL A 27 -4.58 12.86 -0.80
C VAL A 27 -4.70 11.46 -1.37
N TYR A 28 -4.70 10.44 -0.51
CA TYR A 28 -5.12 9.09 -0.90
C TYR A 28 -6.31 8.63 -0.07
N LEU A 29 -7.30 8.05 -0.76
CA LEU A 29 -8.58 7.63 -0.19
C LEU A 29 -9.01 6.27 -0.75
N GLY A 30 -10.09 5.70 -0.20
CA GLY A 30 -10.68 4.47 -0.70
C GLY A 30 -12.19 4.58 -0.75
N ILE A 31 -12.79 3.83 -1.67
CA ILE A 31 -14.23 3.55 -1.67
C ILE A 31 -14.56 2.44 -0.64
N LYS A 32 -15.83 2.07 -0.49
CA LYS A 32 -16.26 1.11 0.55
C LYS A 32 -15.54 -0.26 0.49
N ASN A 33 -15.16 -0.74 -0.70
CA ASN A 33 -14.54 -2.06 -0.89
C ASN A 33 -13.12 -1.98 -1.52
N LEU A 34 -12.46 -3.14 -1.63
CA LEU A 34 -11.21 -3.35 -2.40
C LEU A 34 -9.98 -2.50 -2.00
N ASN A 35 -9.93 -2.01 -0.77
CA ASN A 35 -8.80 -1.22 -0.25
C ASN A 35 -8.32 -1.70 1.13
N ALA A 36 -7.07 -1.40 1.48
CA ALA A 36 -6.42 -1.94 2.68
C ALA A 36 -6.96 -1.40 4.03
N ARG A 37 -7.95 -0.50 4.03
CA ARG A 37 -8.56 0.11 5.21
C ARG A 37 -10.09 0.07 5.10
N ARG A 38 -10.65 -1.12 4.89
CA ARG A 38 -12.11 -1.34 4.76
C ARG A 38 -12.92 -0.80 5.94
N SER A 39 -12.32 -0.77 7.14
CA SER A 39 -12.96 -0.26 8.36
C SER A 39 -12.89 1.27 8.56
N ALA A 40 -12.28 2.02 7.62
CA ALA A 40 -12.45 3.47 7.58
C ALA A 40 -13.86 3.82 7.09
N GLU A 41 -14.30 5.07 7.30
CA GLU A 41 -15.60 5.55 6.81
C GLU A 41 -15.71 5.40 5.29
N ASN A 42 -14.62 5.75 4.58
CA ASN A 42 -14.51 5.68 3.12
C ASN A 42 -15.53 6.57 2.41
N PHE A 43 -15.45 6.59 1.09
CA PHE A 43 -16.27 7.44 0.22
C PHE A 43 -17.22 6.54 -0.58
N ASP A 44 -18.48 6.96 -0.70
CA ASP A 44 -19.35 6.45 -1.77
C ASP A 44 -19.11 7.22 -3.09
N ASP A 45 -19.88 6.87 -4.12
CA ASP A 45 -19.66 7.32 -5.49
C ASP A 45 -19.81 8.84 -5.63
N GLU A 46 -20.81 9.44 -4.97
CA GLU A 46 -21.03 10.89 -5.02
C GLU A 46 -20.01 11.62 -4.15
N GLN A 47 -19.73 11.11 -2.94
CA GLN A 47 -18.69 11.66 -2.08
C GLN A 47 -17.31 11.60 -2.73
N LEU A 48 -17.02 10.62 -3.59
CA LEU A 48 -15.78 10.56 -4.35
C LEU A 48 -15.69 11.69 -5.39
N LYS A 49 -16.77 11.94 -6.14
CA LYS A 49 -16.83 13.05 -7.12
C LYS A 49 -16.67 14.40 -6.41
N GLU A 50 -17.36 14.59 -5.29
CA GLU A 50 -17.24 15.79 -4.45
C GLU A 50 -15.81 15.95 -3.90
N ALA A 51 -15.20 14.86 -3.43
CA ALA A 51 -13.82 14.86 -2.94
C ALA A 51 -12.82 15.26 -4.03
N VAL A 52 -12.95 14.71 -5.24
CA VAL A 52 -12.08 15.07 -6.37
C VAL A 52 -12.27 16.53 -6.76
N ALA A 53 -13.51 17.00 -6.92
CA ALA A 53 -13.78 18.39 -7.24
C ALA A 53 -13.20 19.35 -6.18
N TYR A 54 -13.38 19.03 -4.89
CA TYR A 54 -12.81 19.81 -3.79
C TYR A 54 -11.29 19.79 -3.79
N CYS A 55 -10.64 18.64 -4.00
CA CYS A 55 -9.19 18.58 -4.03
C CYS A 55 -8.62 19.32 -5.25
N HIS A 56 -9.17 19.11 -6.44
CA HIS A 56 -8.73 19.73 -7.68
C HIS A 56 -8.88 21.24 -7.67
N LYS A 57 -9.94 21.78 -7.04
CA LYS A 57 -10.02 23.23 -6.83
C LYS A 57 -8.76 23.68 -6.08
N HIS A 58 -8.40 23.07 -4.95
CA HIS A 58 -7.20 23.41 -4.18
C HIS A 58 -5.86 22.99 -4.79
N ASN A 59 -5.81 22.58 -6.07
CA ASN A 59 -4.61 22.05 -6.72
C ASN A 59 -4.01 20.84 -5.98
N VAL A 60 -4.86 20.06 -5.29
CA VAL A 60 -4.50 18.84 -4.58
C VAL A 60 -4.89 17.64 -5.43
N LYS A 61 -3.96 16.72 -5.65
CA LYS A 61 -4.23 15.48 -6.39
C LYS A 61 -4.97 14.45 -5.54
N VAL A 62 -5.77 13.59 -6.16
CA VAL A 62 -6.49 12.49 -5.51
C VAL A 62 -6.00 11.14 -6.04
N HIS A 63 -5.51 10.29 -5.14
CA HIS A 63 -5.10 8.92 -5.44
C HIS A 63 -6.09 7.92 -4.85
N LEU A 64 -6.78 7.15 -5.69
CA LEU A 64 -7.69 6.10 -5.24
C LEU A 64 -6.91 4.85 -4.85
N THR A 65 -7.25 4.23 -3.74
CA THR A 65 -6.69 2.94 -3.32
C THR A 65 -7.53 1.77 -3.83
N LEU A 66 -6.93 0.96 -4.70
CA LEU A 66 -7.43 -0.35 -5.13
C LEU A 66 -6.36 -1.42 -4.83
N ASN A 67 -5.85 -1.36 -3.59
CA ASN A 67 -4.57 -1.96 -3.21
C ASN A 67 -4.75 -3.25 -2.39
N THR A 68 -5.76 -4.05 -2.70
CA THR A 68 -5.97 -5.36 -2.06
C THR A 68 -5.95 -6.49 -3.08
N LEU A 69 -5.76 -7.71 -2.61
CA LEU A 69 -5.94 -8.90 -3.46
C LEU A 69 -7.42 -9.05 -3.84
N VAL A 70 -7.68 -9.31 -5.11
CA VAL A 70 -9.04 -9.43 -5.66
C VAL A 70 -9.26 -10.87 -6.10
N SER A 71 -10.40 -11.47 -5.78
CA SER A 71 -10.78 -12.80 -6.29
C SER A 71 -11.44 -12.70 -7.66
N ASP A 72 -11.53 -13.83 -8.39
CA ASP A 72 -12.24 -13.87 -9.69
C ASP A 72 -13.68 -13.34 -9.60
N GLY A 73 -14.40 -13.66 -8.52
CA GLY A 73 -15.76 -13.18 -8.29
C GLY A 73 -15.87 -11.69 -7.92
N GLU A 74 -14.73 -11.00 -7.76
CA GLU A 74 -14.66 -9.57 -7.46
C GLU A 74 -14.10 -8.74 -8.64
N LEU A 75 -13.75 -9.37 -9.78
CA LEU A 75 -13.15 -8.69 -10.93
C LEU A 75 -14.09 -7.65 -11.57
N GLU A 76 -15.38 -7.96 -11.67
CA GLU A 76 -16.40 -7.02 -12.18
C GLU A 76 -16.50 -5.78 -11.29
N LYS A 77 -16.57 -5.97 -9.97
CA LYS A 77 -16.55 -4.87 -8.99
C LYS A 77 -15.26 -4.05 -9.05
N ALA A 78 -14.13 -4.70 -9.32
CA ALA A 78 -12.86 -3.98 -9.51
C ALA A 78 -12.91 -3.10 -10.77
N GLN A 79 -13.52 -3.58 -11.85
CA GLN A 79 -13.72 -2.81 -13.08
C GLN A 79 -14.69 -1.63 -12.88
N GLU A 80 -15.80 -1.84 -12.16
CA GLU A 80 -16.73 -0.76 -11.78
C GLU A 80 -16.01 0.34 -10.96
N ALA A 81 -15.15 -0.06 -10.01
CA ALA A 81 -14.36 0.89 -9.23
C ALA A 81 -13.39 1.71 -10.10
N VAL A 82 -12.82 1.10 -11.15
CA VAL A 82 -11.95 1.79 -12.10
C VAL A 82 -12.74 2.75 -12.98
N GLN A 83 -13.92 2.34 -13.44
CA GLN A 83 -14.84 3.21 -14.18
C GLN A 83 -15.18 4.46 -13.37
N LEU A 84 -15.64 4.28 -12.13
CA LEU A 84 -15.97 5.37 -11.22
C LEU A 84 -14.78 6.30 -10.99
N ALA A 85 -13.57 5.75 -10.83
CA ALA A 85 -12.35 6.55 -10.69
C ALA A 85 -12.08 7.42 -11.93
N CYS A 86 -12.31 6.87 -13.13
CA CYS A 86 -12.15 7.60 -14.38
C CYS A 86 -13.20 8.70 -14.53
N GLU A 87 -14.47 8.42 -14.23
CA GLU A 87 -15.58 9.37 -14.28
C GLU A 87 -15.39 10.52 -13.28
N ALA A 88 -14.97 10.22 -12.05
CA ALA A 88 -14.71 11.22 -11.02
C ALA A 88 -13.46 12.08 -11.30
N GLY A 89 -12.58 11.68 -12.21
CA GLY A 89 -11.34 12.38 -12.52
C GLY A 89 -10.20 12.12 -11.53
N VAL A 90 -10.17 10.95 -10.88
CA VAL A 90 -9.07 10.55 -9.97
C VAL A 90 -7.72 10.62 -10.69
N ASP A 91 -6.68 11.17 -10.04
CA ASP A 91 -5.37 11.40 -10.65
C ASP A 91 -4.54 10.13 -10.84
N ALA A 92 -4.61 9.17 -9.91
CA ALA A 92 -3.91 7.89 -9.99
C ALA A 92 -4.58 6.81 -9.15
N ILE A 93 -4.33 5.54 -9.47
CA ILE A 93 -4.78 4.38 -8.68
C ILE A 93 -3.58 3.68 -8.03
N ILE A 94 -3.64 3.46 -6.73
CA ILE A 94 -2.66 2.69 -5.96
C ILE A 94 -3.07 1.22 -5.98
N VAL A 95 -2.26 0.35 -6.58
CA VAL A 95 -2.59 -1.05 -6.87
C VAL A 95 -1.55 -2.00 -6.28
N GLN A 96 -2.00 -3.15 -5.78
CA GLN A 96 -1.12 -4.26 -5.34
C GLN A 96 -1.21 -5.45 -6.29
N ASP A 97 -2.43 -5.81 -6.69
CA ASP A 97 -2.72 -7.01 -7.46
C ASP A 97 -2.31 -6.83 -8.93
N ILE A 98 -1.40 -7.68 -9.41
CA ILE A 98 -0.85 -7.60 -10.77
C ILE A 98 -1.89 -7.92 -11.84
N GLY A 99 -2.94 -8.67 -11.50
CA GLY A 99 -4.08 -8.89 -12.37
C GLY A 99 -4.90 -7.60 -12.50
N ILE A 100 -5.12 -6.89 -11.40
CA ILE A 100 -5.85 -5.61 -11.43
C ILE A 100 -5.07 -4.52 -12.15
N ALA A 101 -3.74 -4.51 -12.06
CA ALA A 101 -2.92 -3.61 -12.87
C ALA A 101 -3.13 -3.86 -14.38
N GLU A 102 -3.17 -5.13 -14.80
CA GLU A 102 -3.45 -5.51 -16.19
C GLU A 102 -4.88 -5.13 -16.62
N LEU A 103 -5.88 -5.33 -15.75
CA LEU A 103 -7.26 -4.88 -15.98
C LEU A 103 -7.30 -3.38 -16.27
N ILE A 104 -6.71 -2.56 -15.40
CA ILE A 104 -6.71 -1.10 -15.56
C ILE A 104 -6.01 -0.69 -16.85
N HIS A 105 -4.88 -1.33 -17.19
CA HIS A 105 -4.16 -0.98 -18.41
C HIS A 105 -4.98 -1.21 -19.68
N ARG A 106 -5.86 -2.23 -19.68
CA ARG A 106 -6.72 -2.56 -20.82
C ARG A 106 -7.98 -1.70 -20.88
N THR A 107 -8.57 -1.36 -19.73
CA THR A 107 -9.85 -0.64 -19.67
C THR A 107 -9.68 0.88 -19.55
N ALA A 108 -8.57 1.35 -18.99
CA ALA A 108 -8.27 2.76 -18.73
C ALA A 108 -6.77 3.06 -18.94
N PRO A 109 -6.26 2.99 -20.19
CA PRO A 109 -4.83 3.06 -20.50
C PRO A 109 -4.14 4.37 -20.06
N ASP A 110 -4.90 5.46 -19.96
CA ASP A 110 -4.40 6.78 -19.53
C ASP A 110 -4.37 6.96 -18.00
N MET A 111 -4.89 5.99 -17.22
CA MET A 111 -4.91 6.08 -15.76
C MET A 111 -3.52 5.77 -15.18
N PRO A 112 -2.85 6.74 -14.50
CA PRO A 112 -1.57 6.48 -13.85
C PRO A 112 -1.71 5.43 -12.74
N LEU A 113 -0.77 4.49 -12.73
CA LEU A 113 -0.70 3.41 -11.76
C LEU A 113 0.44 3.62 -10.77
N HIS A 114 0.13 3.58 -9.48
CA HIS A 114 1.09 3.64 -8.39
C HIS A 114 1.20 2.26 -7.72
N ALA A 115 2.40 1.70 -7.67
CA ALA A 115 2.64 0.38 -7.08
C ALA A 115 2.57 0.49 -5.55
N SER A 116 1.64 -0.24 -4.94
CA SER A 116 1.46 -0.29 -3.48
C SER A 116 2.70 -0.87 -2.81
N THR A 117 2.99 -0.37 -1.60
CA THR A 117 4.04 -0.93 -0.71
C THR A 117 3.84 -2.44 -0.46
N GLN A 118 2.60 -2.94 -0.61
CA GLN A 118 2.26 -4.35 -0.49
C GLN A 118 2.76 -5.23 -1.65
N MET A 119 3.31 -4.65 -2.73
CA MET A 119 3.98 -5.43 -3.79
C MET A 119 5.40 -5.86 -3.38
N SER A 120 5.91 -5.37 -2.24
CA SER A 120 7.21 -5.76 -1.67
C SER A 120 8.41 -5.52 -2.61
N VAL A 121 8.35 -4.51 -3.48
CA VAL A 121 9.45 -4.20 -4.41
C VAL A 121 10.55 -3.44 -3.68
N GLN A 122 11.75 -4.03 -3.62
CA GLN A 122 12.90 -3.62 -2.81
C GLN A 122 14.17 -3.39 -3.65
N THR A 123 14.14 -3.69 -4.95
CA THR A 123 15.30 -3.69 -5.84
C THR A 123 15.08 -2.84 -7.10
N ALA A 124 16.17 -2.32 -7.67
CA ALA A 124 16.12 -1.59 -8.94
C ALA A 124 15.63 -2.45 -10.11
N ALA A 125 15.89 -3.77 -10.05
CA ALA A 125 15.37 -4.73 -11.02
C ALA A 125 13.84 -4.84 -10.94
N GLY A 126 13.28 -4.87 -9.72
CA GLY A 126 11.85 -4.82 -9.46
C GLY A 126 11.21 -3.52 -9.96
N LEU A 127 11.82 -2.36 -9.67
CA LEU A 127 11.33 -1.06 -10.16
C LEU A 127 11.29 -0.99 -11.71
N LYS A 128 12.31 -1.53 -12.39
CA LYS A 128 12.31 -1.67 -13.86
C LYS A 128 11.20 -2.58 -14.37
N ARG A 129 10.84 -3.62 -13.62
CA ARG A 129 9.70 -4.46 -13.96
C ARG A 129 8.37 -3.74 -13.75
N LEU A 130 8.21 -2.98 -12.67
CA LEU A 130 7.02 -2.14 -12.45
C LEU A 130 6.82 -1.15 -13.60
N LYS A 131 7.88 -0.48 -14.07
CA LYS A 131 7.78 0.41 -15.24
C LYS A 131 7.23 -0.30 -16.48
N ARG A 132 7.68 -1.52 -16.74
CA ARG A 132 7.19 -2.34 -17.88
C ARG A 132 5.75 -2.80 -17.72
N LEU A 133 5.25 -2.88 -16.49
CA LEU A 133 3.86 -3.16 -16.16
C LEU A 133 2.99 -1.90 -16.15
N GLY A 134 3.50 -0.75 -16.63
CA GLY A 134 2.74 0.49 -16.75
C GLY A 134 2.72 1.38 -15.50
N PHE A 135 3.40 1.00 -14.42
CA PHE A 135 3.47 1.84 -13.22
C PHE A 135 4.31 3.10 -13.45
N THR A 136 3.83 4.23 -12.93
CA THR A 136 4.51 5.53 -12.98
C THR A 136 5.21 5.88 -11.66
N ARG A 137 4.74 5.31 -10.54
CA ARG A 137 5.29 5.51 -9.19
C ARG A 137 5.32 4.20 -8.40
N ALA A 138 6.27 4.06 -7.49
CA ALA A 138 6.34 2.96 -6.54
C ALA A 138 6.45 3.45 -5.09
N VAL A 139 5.58 2.90 -4.23
CA VAL A 139 5.65 3.12 -2.78
C VAL A 139 6.63 2.13 -2.18
N LEU A 140 7.77 2.62 -1.70
CA LEU A 140 8.82 1.77 -1.16
C LEU A 140 8.39 1.09 0.17
N PRO A 141 8.85 -0.16 0.43
CA PRO A 141 8.68 -0.82 1.71
C PRO A 141 9.30 -0.03 2.86
N ARG A 142 8.60 -0.01 4.00
CA ARG A 142 8.98 0.78 5.19
C ARG A 142 10.18 0.21 5.93
N GLU A 143 10.59 -0.99 5.55
CA GLU A 143 11.67 -1.74 6.16
C GLU A 143 13.04 -1.39 5.57
N LEU A 144 13.11 -0.56 4.52
CA LEU A 144 14.37 -0.13 3.88
C LEU A 144 15.13 0.90 4.74
N SER A 145 16.46 0.84 4.66
CA SER A 145 17.39 1.80 5.25
C SER A 145 17.68 2.97 4.30
N LYS A 146 18.26 4.05 4.83
CA LYS A 146 18.68 5.22 4.07
C LYS A 146 19.52 4.86 2.84
N GLU A 147 20.57 4.05 3.02
CA GLU A 147 21.47 3.67 1.93
C GLU A 147 20.77 2.83 0.85
N GLU A 148 19.83 1.96 1.25
CA GLU A 148 19.01 1.20 0.30
C GLU A 148 18.07 2.12 -0.48
N ILE A 149 17.39 3.06 0.18
CA ILE A 149 16.52 4.05 -0.47
C ILE A 149 17.33 4.89 -1.46
N LYS A 150 18.51 5.37 -1.04
CA LYS A 150 19.41 6.16 -1.89
C LYS A 150 19.80 5.40 -3.17
N LYS A 151 20.27 4.15 -3.03
CA LYS A 151 20.64 3.30 -4.18
C LYS A 151 19.47 3.08 -5.15
N LEU A 152 18.24 2.96 -4.63
CA LEU A 152 17.04 2.84 -5.45
C LEU A 152 16.72 4.14 -6.19
N CYS A 153 16.84 5.29 -5.53
CA CYS A 153 16.60 6.60 -6.15
C CYS A 153 17.54 6.86 -7.34
N GLU A 154 18.82 6.49 -7.21
CA GLU A 154 19.83 6.66 -8.28
C GLU A 154 19.50 5.90 -9.58
N ASN A 155 18.70 4.82 -9.50
CA ASN A 155 18.48 3.90 -10.61
C ASN A 155 16.99 3.67 -10.95
N SER A 156 16.09 4.47 -10.37
CA SER A 156 14.66 4.24 -10.52
C SER A 156 14.13 4.76 -11.86
N PRO A 157 13.41 3.93 -12.63
CA PRO A 157 12.70 4.37 -13.84
C PRO A 157 11.28 4.90 -13.57
N VAL A 158 10.88 4.95 -12.29
CA VAL A 158 9.58 5.42 -11.80
C VAL A 158 9.78 6.39 -10.64
N GLU A 159 8.77 7.21 -10.38
CA GLU A 159 8.73 8.04 -9.18
C GLU A 159 8.78 7.18 -7.91
N LEU A 160 9.42 7.66 -6.84
CA LEU A 160 9.54 6.95 -5.57
C LEU A 160 8.82 7.69 -4.44
N GLU A 161 7.98 6.94 -3.73
CA GLU A 161 7.17 7.40 -2.60
C GLU A 161 7.56 6.65 -1.32
N CYS A 162 7.74 7.37 -0.21
CA CYS A 162 8.12 6.77 1.07
C CYS A 162 7.12 7.14 2.17
N PHE A 163 6.79 6.19 3.04
CA PHE A 163 6.10 6.52 4.28
C PHE A 163 7.03 7.27 5.23
N VAL A 164 6.57 8.40 5.76
CA VAL A 164 7.36 9.24 6.69
C VAL A 164 6.77 9.35 8.07
N HIS A 165 5.49 9.05 8.26
CA HIS A 165 4.88 9.15 9.57
C HIS A 165 3.69 8.21 9.74
N GLY A 166 3.47 7.71 10.95
CA GLY A 166 2.29 6.93 11.33
C GLY A 166 2.61 5.49 11.73
N ALA A 167 1.58 4.64 11.78
CA ALA A 167 1.72 3.28 12.32
C ALA A 167 2.71 2.41 11.52
N LEU A 168 3.72 1.85 12.18
CA LEU A 168 4.70 0.96 11.55
C LEU A 168 4.26 -0.51 11.64
N CYS A 169 4.37 -1.24 10.52
CA CYS A 169 4.10 -2.68 10.49
C CYS A 169 5.36 -3.45 10.89
N MET A 170 5.18 -4.56 11.61
CA MET A 170 6.28 -5.47 11.96
C MET A 170 6.67 -6.38 10.79
N CYS A 171 5.69 -6.77 9.99
CA CYS A 171 5.92 -7.60 8.82
C CYS A 171 6.51 -6.77 7.68
N VAL A 172 7.40 -7.36 6.91
CA VAL A 172 7.78 -6.86 5.59
C VAL A 172 6.50 -6.64 4.76
N SER A 173 6.41 -5.45 4.18
CA SER A 173 5.19 -4.96 3.53
C SER A 173 4.67 -5.96 2.48
N GLY A 174 3.41 -6.40 2.60
CA GLY A 174 2.78 -7.38 1.67
C GLY A 174 3.03 -8.86 1.96
N GLN A 175 3.86 -9.20 2.95
CA GLN A 175 4.32 -10.58 3.21
C GLN A 175 3.70 -11.22 4.47
N CYS A 176 2.53 -10.74 4.90
CA CYS A 176 1.88 -11.16 6.16
C CYS A 176 0.63 -12.01 5.91
N LEU A 177 0.63 -13.23 6.41
CA LEU A 177 -0.55 -14.12 6.50
C LEU A 177 -1.07 -14.25 7.94
N PHE A 178 -0.43 -13.58 8.91
CA PHE A 178 -0.66 -13.86 10.33
C PHE A 178 -2.10 -13.59 10.77
N SER A 179 -2.66 -12.45 10.38
CA SER A 179 -4.06 -12.09 10.71
C SER A 179 -5.07 -13.00 10.00
N ALA A 180 -4.77 -13.42 8.76
CA ALA A 180 -5.62 -14.32 7.99
C ALA A 180 -5.70 -15.69 8.67
N VAL A 181 -4.56 -16.29 9.02
CA VAL A 181 -4.51 -17.63 9.62
C VAL A 181 -5.11 -17.68 11.02
N LEU A 182 -4.92 -16.63 11.82
CA LEU A 182 -5.45 -16.61 13.19
C LEU A 182 -6.97 -16.34 13.26
N GLY A 183 -7.55 -15.63 12.29
CA GLY A 183 -8.92 -15.14 12.41
C GLY A 183 -9.69 -14.93 11.11
N SER A 184 -9.22 -15.45 9.98
CA SER A 184 -9.79 -15.27 8.62
C SER A 184 -9.88 -13.81 8.15
N ARG A 185 -9.14 -12.91 8.81
CA ARG A 185 -9.13 -11.46 8.54
C ARG A 185 -7.84 -11.09 7.83
N SER A 186 -7.86 -11.07 6.49
CA SER A 186 -6.65 -10.88 5.69
C SER A 186 -6.09 -9.47 5.76
N GLY A 187 -4.79 -9.36 6.03
CA GLY A 187 -4.08 -8.09 5.91
C GLY A 187 -3.89 -7.65 4.46
N ASN A 188 -3.75 -8.61 3.55
CA ASN A 188 -3.61 -8.37 2.11
C ASN A 188 -4.93 -8.00 1.45
N ARG A 189 -6.06 -8.20 2.15
CA ARG A 189 -7.39 -7.77 1.73
C ARG A 189 -7.99 -6.64 2.57
N GLY A 190 -7.20 -6.01 3.43
CA GLY A 190 -7.62 -4.82 4.17
C GLY A 190 -8.47 -5.05 5.42
N ALA A 191 -8.57 -6.30 5.88
CA ALA A 191 -9.31 -6.71 7.07
C ALA A 191 -8.43 -6.91 8.32
N CYS A 192 -7.11 -6.63 8.24
CA CYS A 192 -6.11 -6.88 9.29
C CYS A 192 -6.61 -6.56 10.71
N ALA A 193 -6.63 -7.56 11.59
CA ALA A 193 -7.00 -7.43 13.00
C ALA A 193 -5.84 -6.98 13.91
N GLN A 194 -4.68 -6.66 13.30
CA GLN A 194 -3.46 -6.21 13.99
C GLN A 194 -2.95 -7.17 15.09
N PRO A 195 -2.83 -8.49 14.84
CA PRO A 195 -2.39 -9.44 15.87
C PRO A 195 -1.00 -9.13 16.42
N CYS A 196 -0.10 -8.53 15.63
CA CYS A 196 1.21 -8.07 16.09
C CYS A 196 1.17 -7.03 17.22
N ARG A 197 -0.01 -6.46 17.52
CA ARG A 197 -0.21 -5.51 18.62
C ARG A 197 -0.70 -6.18 19.91
N LEU A 198 -0.99 -7.47 19.88
CA LEU A 198 -1.35 -8.27 21.05
C LEU A 198 -0.09 -8.71 21.82
N PRO A 199 -0.24 -9.17 23.08
CA PRO A 199 0.86 -9.73 23.85
C PRO A 199 1.38 -11.02 23.21
N PHE A 200 2.49 -10.88 22.50
CA PHE A 200 3.32 -11.96 22.01
C PHE A 200 4.69 -11.80 22.65
N SER A 201 5.17 -12.83 23.33
CA SER A 201 6.42 -12.78 24.09
C SER A 201 7.45 -13.74 23.53
N VAL A 202 8.71 -13.33 23.59
CA VAL A 202 9.83 -14.26 23.57
C VAL A 202 10.36 -14.41 24.99
N GLU A 203 11.06 -15.51 25.26
CA GLU A 203 11.79 -15.71 26.52
C GLU A 203 12.71 -14.52 26.81
N ASN A 204 12.60 -13.92 27.99
CA ASN A 204 13.30 -12.68 28.43
C ASN A 204 13.00 -11.43 27.58
N GLY A 205 11.96 -11.44 26.74
CA GLY A 205 11.55 -10.31 25.91
C GLY A 205 10.70 -9.26 26.63
N THR A 206 10.07 -8.38 25.84
CA THR A 206 9.24 -7.27 26.33
C THR A 206 7.81 -7.68 26.71
N GLY A 207 7.39 -8.90 26.32
CA GLY A 207 5.99 -9.33 26.40
C GLY A 207 5.11 -8.82 25.26
N HIS A 208 5.64 -7.95 24.38
CA HIS A 208 4.98 -7.42 23.19
C HIS A 208 5.97 -7.35 22.01
N ASP A 209 6.69 -8.44 21.79
CA ASP A 209 7.86 -8.54 20.91
C ASP A 209 7.53 -8.52 19.41
N LEU A 210 6.28 -8.20 19.05
CA LEU A 210 5.87 -7.86 17.68
C LEU A 210 5.34 -6.42 17.53
N SER A 211 5.18 -5.67 18.62
CA SER A 211 4.58 -4.35 18.59
C SER A 211 5.66 -3.28 18.44
N LEU A 212 5.80 -2.73 17.22
CA LEU A 212 6.72 -1.61 16.96
C LEU A 212 6.17 -0.25 17.40
N LYS A 213 7.05 0.68 17.77
CA LYS A 213 6.70 2.11 17.86
C LYS A 213 6.20 2.62 16.51
N ASP A 214 5.54 3.77 16.52
CA ASP A 214 5.11 4.41 15.28
C ASP A 214 6.31 5.02 14.54
N LEU A 215 6.27 5.05 13.20
CA LEU A 215 7.31 5.63 12.36
C LEU A 215 7.27 7.15 12.43
N SER A 216 8.44 7.78 12.53
CA SER A 216 8.58 9.20 12.20
C SER A 216 9.93 9.46 11.53
N LEU A 217 9.87 9.91 10.28
CA LEU A 217 10.97 10.36 9.45
C LEU A 217 10.77 11.81 9.00
N ILE A 218 9.94 12.57 9.72
CA ILE A 218 9.63 13.97 9.40
C ILE A 218 10.93 14.77 9.29
N ASP A 219 11.84 14.61 10.25
CA ASP A 219 13.16 15.27 10.28
C ASP A 219 14.09 14.90 9.11
N TYR A 220 13.78 13.83 8.38
CA TYR A 220 14.57 13.35 7.25
C TYR A 220 13.96 13.71 5.89
N ILE A 221 12.81 14.40 5.83
CA ILE A 221 12.11 14.68 4.57
C ILE A 221 13.01 15.44 3.58
N SER A 222 13.69 16.49 4.02
CA SER A 222 14.57 17.29 3.13
C SER A 222 15.73 16.46 2.59
N GLU A 223 16.39 15.67 3.45
CA GLU A 223 17.44 14.74 3.05
C GLU A 223 16.93 13.68 2.05
N MET A 224 15.74 13.13 2.29
CA MET A 224 15.12 12.15 1.39
C MET A 224 14.71 12.76 0.04
N ALA A 225 14.29 14.01 0.03
CA ALA A 225 13.99 14.74 -1.21
C ALA A 225 15.26 14.95 -2.05
N GLU A 226 16.37 15.32 -1.40
CA GLU A 226 17.69 15.43 -2.05
C GLU A 226 18.18 14.09 -2.61
N MET A 227 17.86 12.98 -1.95
CA MET A 227 18.16 11.63 -2.48
C MET A 227 17.34 11.28 -3.73
N GLY A 228 16.19 11.92 -3.95
CA GLY A 228 15.31 11.68 -5.11
C GLY A 228 13.93 11.10 -4.78
N VAL A 229 13.55 11.00 -3.51
CA VAL A 229 12.16 10.66 -3.13
C VAL A 229 11.26 11.86 -3.46
N CYS A 230 10.18 11.65 -4.21
CA CYS A 230 9.33 12.73 -4.70
C CYS A 230 8.02 12.88 -3.92
N SER A 231 7.57 11.84 -3.21
CA SER A 231 6.33 11.86 -2.42
C SER A 231 6.51 11.28 -1.01
N PHE A 232 6.01 12.02 -0.02
CA PHE A 232 6.15 11.75 1.41
C PHE A 232 4.78 11.41 2.00
N LYS A 233 4.56 10.12 2.20
CA LYS A 233 3.27 9.56 2.56
C LYS A 233 3.08 9.46 4.06
N ILE A 234 1.92 9.92 4.52
CA ILE A 234 1.51 9.80 5.91
C ILE A 234 0.54 8.62 6.05
N GLU A 235 0.82 7.69 6.97
CA GLU A 235 -0.11 6.61 7.33
C GLU A 235 -1.16 7.13 8.31
N GLY A 236 -2.45 7.00 7.98
CA GLY A 236 -3.47 7.49 8.91
C GLY A 236 -4.92 7.45 8.44
N ARG A 237 -5.30 6.63 7.46
CA ARG A 237 -6.69 6.64 6.93
C ARG A 237 -7.78 6.24 7.94
N MET A 238 -7.42 5.67 9.09
CA MET A 238 -8.37 5.39 10.18
C MET A 238 -8.22 6.39 11.34
N LYS A 239 -7.55 7.52 11.11
CA LYS A 239 -7.27 8.53 12.14
C LYS A 239 -8.25 9.69 12.02
N ARG A 240 -8.38 10.41 13.13
CA ARG A 240 -9.23 11.59 13.23
C ARG A 240 -8.64 12.76 12.41
N PRO A 241 -9.47 13.71 11.96
CA PRO A 241 -9.01 14.89 11.22
C PRO A 241 -7.87 15.66 11.91
N GLU A 242 -7.87 15.77 13.25
CA GLU A 242 -6.83 16.50 14.00
C GLU A 242 -5.45 15.87 13.85
N TYR A 243 -5.37 14.53 13.84
CA TYR A 243 -4.12 13.83 13.58
C TYR A 243 -3.65 14.09 12.15
N VAL A 244 -4.56 14.02 11.18
CA VAL A 244 -4.24 14.26 9.77
C VAL A 244 -3.71 15.68 9.60
N ALA A 245 -4.38 16.69 10.16
CA ALA A 245 -3.95 18.08 10.13
C ALA A 245 -2.56 18.26 10.74
N ALA A 246 -2.35 17.74 11.95
CA ALA A 246 -1.07 17.85 12.65
C ALA A 246 0.07 17.20 11.88
N ALA A 247 -0.13 15.98 11.37
CA ALA A 247 0.89 15.25 10.63
C ALA A 247 1.22 15.92 9.28
N VAL A 248 0.20 16.38 8.54
CA VAL A 248 0.40 17.11 7.28
C VAL A 248 1.15 18.41 7.53
N LYS A 249 0.72 19.20 8.54
CA LYS A 249 1.37 20.46 8.87
C LYS A 249 2.82 20.26 9.33
N ALA A 250 3.10 19.22 10.11
CA ALA A 250 4.45 18.89 10.53
C ALA A 250 5.35 18.49 9.35
N CYS A 251 4.83 17.69 8.41
CA CYS A 251 5.57 17.33 7.20
C CYS A 251 5.80 18.55 6.29
N ARG A 252 4.77 19.39 6.09
CA ARG A 252 4.88 20.65 5.34
C ARG A 252 5.93 21.57 5.94
N ASN A 253 5.86 21.81 7.26
CA ASN A 253 6.86 22.62 7.95
C ASN A 253 8.27 22.07 7.72
N SER A 254 8.46 20.74 7.75
CA SER A 254 9.77 20.16 7.46
C SER A 254 10.25 20.38 6.03
N VAL A 255 9.37 20.28 5.03
CA VAL A 255 9.69 20.61 3.63
C VAL A 255 10.08 22.08 3.49
N ASP A 256 9.39 22.96 4.21
CA ASP A 256 9.60 24.40 4.15
C ASP A 256 10.79 24.87 5.03
N GLY A 257 11.51 23.93 5.69
CA GLY A 257 12.63 24.25 6.57
C GLY A 257 12.23 24.89 7.91
N VAL A 258 10.96 24.79 8.30
CA VAL A 258 10.40 25.35 9.52
C VAL A 258 10.37 24.31 10.64
N THR A 259 10.99 24.62 11.78
CA THR A 259 10.92 23.79 12.99
C THR A 259 9.84 24.30 13.94
N ASP A 260 8.81 23.49 14.16
CA ASP A 260 7.73 23.77 15.12
C ASP A 260 7.72 22.68 16.21
N ASN A 261 8.45 22.92 17.30
CA ASN A 261 8.56 21.96 18.40
C ASN A 261 7.22 21.75 19.12
N ALA A 262 6.40 22.79 19.25
CA ALA A 262 5.11 22.69 19.91
C ALA A 262 4.16 21.76 19.13
N LEU A 263 4.12 21.89 17.80
CA LEU A 263 3.33 20.99 16.96
C LEU A 263 3.86 19.54 16.99
N ARG A 264 5.19 19.36 17.06
CA ARG A 264 5.80 18.03 17.18
C ARG A 264 5.41 17.35 18.49
N ASP A 265 5.39 18.08 19.59
CA ASP A 265 4.96 17.59 20.89
C ASP A 265 3.45 17.28 20.90
N ASP A 266 2.63 18.15 20.31
CA ASP A 266 1.19 17.90 20.13
C ASP A 266 0.94 16.62 19.32
N LEU A 267 1.65 16.44 18.20
CA LEU A 267 1.54 15.25 17.34
C LEU A 267 1.91 13.99 18.11
N ARG A 268 2.97 14.03 18.94
CA ARG A 268 3.38 12.93 19.81
C ARG A 268 2.31 12.59 20.87
N SER A 269 1.67 13.61 21.44
CA SER A 269 0.59 13.46 22.44
C SER A 269 -0.70 12.90 21.85
N VAL A 270 -1.07 13.29 20.62
CA VAL A 270 -2.26 12.72 19.94
C VAL A 270 -1.99 11.29 19.46
N PHE A 271 -0.75 11.01 19.07
CA PHE A 271 -0.42 9.75 18.44
C PHE A 271 1.03 9.34 18.67
N SER A 272 1.26 8.49 19.68
CA SER A 272 2.46 7.68 19.74
C SER A 272 2.23 6.39 20.54
N ARG A 273 3.06 5.39 20.28
CA ARG A 273 3.14 4.13 21.05
C ARG A 273 4.47 4.10 21.78
N SER A 274 4.53 4.68 22.97
CA SER A 274 5.82 4.86 23.68
C SER A 274 6.85 5.62 22.81
N GLY A 275 6.39 6.64 22.07
CA GLY A 275 7.21 7.46 21.16
C GLY A 275 7.26 6.98 19.71
N PHE A 276 8.21 7.53 18.95
CA PHE A 276 8.46 7.23 17.54
C PHE A 276 9.76 6.44 17.35
N THR A 277 9.89 5.80 16.18
CA THR A 277 11.11 5.14 15.74
C THR A 277 11.47 5.53 14.31
N ASP A 278 12.78 5.54 14.04
CA ASP A 278 13.44 5.72 12.76
C ASP A 278 14.39 4.53 12.46
N GLY A 279 14.23 3.42 13.20
CA GLY A 279 15.23 2.36 13.30
C GLY A 279 15.57 1.70 11.97
N TYR A 280 14.58 1.46 11.10
CA TYR A 280 14.85 0.93 9.76
C TYR A 280 15.67 1.91 8.92
N TYR A 281 15.26 3.18 8.88
CA TYR A 281 15.94 4.23 8.12
C TYR A 281 17.41 4.37 8.50
N ARG A 282 17.70 4.42 9.81
CA ARG A 282 19.08 4.51 10.34
C ARG A 282 19.82 3.17 10.39
N ASN A 283 19.19 2.08 9.96
CA ASN A 283 19.71 0.72 10.09
C ASN A 283 20.09 0.33 11.54
N LYS A 284 19.33 0.84 12.52
CA LYS A 284 19.44 0.52 13.96
C LYS A 284 18.30 -0.38 14.39
N LEU A 285 18.42 -1.66 14.04
CA LEU A 285 17.45 -2.70 14.40
C LEU A 285 17.63 -3.12 15.86
N GLY A 286 16.53 -3.43 16.54
CA GLY A 286 16.55 -4.03 17.86
C GLY A 286 15.45 -3.53 18.79
N TYR A 287 15.70 -3.68 20.09
CA TYR A 287 14.78 -3.44 21.19
C TYR A 287 14.11 -2.06 21.14
N ASP A 288 14.86 -1.00 20.80
CA ASP A 288 14.36 0.38 20.83
C ASP A 288 13.24 0.68 19.82
N MET A 289 13.07 -0.20 18.83
CA MET A 289 11.98 -0.09 17.86
C MET A 289 10.64 -0.60 18.42
N PHE A 290 10.63 -1.33 19.53
CA PHE A 290 9.41 -1.92 20.10
C PHE A 290 8.75 -0.98 21.11
N GLY A 291 7.41 -1.00 21.14
CA GLY A 291 6.62 -0.12 21.99
C GLY A 291 5.16 -0.54 22.07
N ILE A 292 4.54 -0.17 23.20
CA ILE A 292 3.12 -0.39 23.46
C ILE A 292 2.40 0.95 23.61
N ARG A 293 1.09 0.93 23.42
CA ARG A 293 0.25 2.08 23.76
C ARG A 293 -0.11 2.01 25.24
N ARG A 294 0.22 3.06 25.99
CA ARG A 294 -0.05 3.19 27.43
C ARG A 294 -1.33 4.00 27.65
N LYS A 295 -1.89 3.94 28.87
CA LYS A 295 -3.08 4.74 29.24
C LYS A 295 -2.77 6.24 29.18
N ASP A 296 -1.57 6.65 29.59
CA ASP A 296 -1.13 8.05 29.57
C ASP A 296 -1.08 8.62 28.14
N ASP A 297 -0.75 7.78 27.14
CA ASP A 297 -0.79 8.15 25.72
C ASP A 297 -2.22 8.50 25.23
N VAL A 298 -3.25 8.05 25.94
CA VAL A 298 -4.66 8.30 25.58
C VAL A 298 -5.18 9.57 26.25
N THR A 299 -4.79 9.84 27.50
CA THR A 299 -5.25 11.01 28.25
C THR A 299 -4.62 12.30 27.73
N ALA A 300 -3.34 12.27 27.35
CA ALA A 300 -2.61 13.42 26.79
C ALA A 300 -3.23 13.96 25.49
N ALA A 301 -3.86 13.09 24.68
CA ALA A 301 -4.47 13.48 23.42
C ALA A 301 -5.64 14.48 23.60
N SER A 302 -6.40 14.37 24.69
CA SER A 302 -7.62 15.17 24.89
C SER A 302 -7.38 16.68 25.01
N GLY A 303 -6.24 17.08 25.60
CA GLY A 303 -5.91 18.50 25.84
C GLY A 303 -5.49 19.28 24.60
N VAL A 304 -5.13 18.60 23.51
CA VAL A 304 -4.56 19.22 22.30
C VAL A 304 -5.50 19.21 21.09
N LEU A 305 -6.59 18.43 21.11
CA LEU A 305 -7.49 18.30 19.95
C LEU A 305 -8.06 19.65 19.48
N LYS A 306 -8.58 20.47 20.40
CA LYS A 306 -9.15 21.79 20.06
C LYS A 306 -8.10 22.75 19.50
N LYS A 307 -6.83 22.60 19.87
CA LYS A 307 -5.73 23.39 19.31
C LYS A 307 -5.44 22.95 17.87
N LEU A 308 -5.46 21.65 17.60
CA LEU A 308 -5.20 21.09 16.28
C LEU A 308 -6.38 21.28 15.29
N GLU A 309 -7.62 21.33 15.79
CA GLU A 309 -8.81 21.66 14.99
C GLU A 309 -8.68 23.03 14.30
N LYS A 310 -8.09 24.01 15.00
CA LYS A 310 -7.82 25.35 14.45
C LYS A 310 -6.90 25.34 13.22
N LEU A 311 -6.13 24.26 12.98
CA LEU A 311 -5.28 24.15 11.80
C LEU A 311 -6.09 24.04 10.51
N TYR A 312 -7.34 23.57 10.58
CA TYR A 312 -8.17 23.31 9.40
C TYR A 312 -9.60 23.90 9.47
N GLU A 313 -9.95 24.58 10.57
CA GLU A 313 -11.26 25.22 10.77
C GLU A 313 -11.57 26.24 9.66
N LYS A 314 -10.60 27.11 9.33
CA LYS A 314 -10.77 28.17 8.34
C LYS A 314 -10.37 27.70 6.95
N GLU A 315 -11.11 28.15 5.95
CA GLU A 315 -10.71 27.99 4.55
C GLU A 315 -9.37 28.68 4.31
N LYS A 316 -8.47 28.00 3.60
CA LYS A 316 -7.17 28.58 3.29
C LYS A 316 -7.29 29.36 1.99
N ALA A 317 -7.12 30.67 2.10
CA ALA A 317 -7.02 31.51 0.92
C ALA A 317 -5.66 31.27 0.23
N ASP A 318 -5.69 30.71 -0.97
CA ASP A 318 -4.52 30.20 -1.68
C ASP A 318 -4.38 30.73 -3.11
N THR A 319 -5.39 31.47 -3.60
CA THR A 319 -5.48 31.93 -4.99
C THR A 319 -5.80 33.41 -5.02
N VAL A 320 -5.02 34.21 -5.74
CA VAL A 320 -5.33 35.63 -5.95
C VAL A 320 -6.39 35.76 -7.05
N VAL A 321 -7.41 36.60 -6.80
CA VAL A 321 -8.43 36.96 -7.78
C VAL A 321 -8.38 38.45 -8.08
N ASP A 322 -8.21 38.78 -9.37
CA ASP A 322 -8.34 40.15 -9.86
C ASP A 322 -9.77 40.36 -10.39
N PHE A 323 -10.29 41.58 -10.27
CA PHE A 323 -11.61 41.96 -10.76
C PHE A 323 -11.52 43.11 -11.76
N SER A 324 -12.43 43.11 -12.73
CA SER A 324 -12.71 44.26 -13.59
C SER A 324 -14.21 44.52 -13.56
N PHE A 325 -14.60 45.69 -13.07
CA PHE A 325 -15.99 46.11 -12.92
C PHE A 325 -16.29 47.29 -13.82
N THR A 326 -17.39 47.20 -14.59
CA THR A 326 -17.85 48.28 -15.47
C THR A 326 -19.32 48.59 -15.18
N ALA A 327 -19.63 49.88 -15.00
CA ALA A 327 -20.99 50.39 -14.86
C ALA A 327 -21.13 51.73 -15.61
N LEU A 328 -21.86 51.70 -16.71
CA LEU A 328 -22.08 52.84 -17.60
C LEU A 328 -23.57 53.20 -17.64
N GLU A 329 -23.89 54.47 -17.89
CA GLU A 329 -25.28 54.93 -17.96
C GLU A 329 -26.05 54.19 -19.08
N GLY A 330 -27.18 53.56 -18.73
CA GLY A 330 -28.05 52.89 -19.70
C GLY A 330 -27.62 51.48 -20.11
N GLU A 331 -26.46 50.99 -19.64
CA GLU A 331 -25.96 49.64 -19.93
C GLU A 331 -26.01 48.73 -18.68
N PRO A 332 -26.21 47.41 -18.83
CA PRO A 332 -26.07 46.47 -17.72
C PRO A 332 -24.68 46.53 -17.10
N MET A 333 -24.61 46.55 -15.77
CA MET A 333 -23.32 46.44 -15.08
C MET A 333 -22.66 45.11 -15.36
N SER A 334 -21.34 45.05 -15.36
CA SER A 334 -20.61 43.80 -15.53
C SER A 334 -19.44 43.65 -14.56
N LEU A 335 -19.15 42.38 -14.22
CA LEU A 335 -18.03 42.01 -13.37
C LEU A 335 -17.31 40.81 -13.98
N ALA A 336 -16.05 41.02 -14.35
CA ALA A 336 -15.13 39.95 -14.70
C ALA A 336 -14.24 39.61 -13.49
N ALA A 337 -13.91 38.33 -13.35
CA ALA A 337 -12.92 37.88 -12.36
C ALA A 337 -11.89 36.96 -13.02
N ARG A 338 -10.61 37.15 -12.68
CA ARG A 338 -9.49 36.34 -13.14
C ARG A 338 -8.76 35.71 -11.97
N ALA A 339 -8.57 34.40 -12.01
CA ALA A 339 -7.67 33.68 -11.11
C ALA A 339 -6.79 32.71 -11.91
N GLY A 340 -5.49 32.98 -11.97
CA GLY A 340 -4.55 32.22 -12.80
C GLY A 340 -4.95 32.26 -14.27
N ALA A 341 -5.19 31.10 -14.88
CA ALA A 341 -5.61 30.97 -16.28
C ALA A 341 -7.14 31.03 -16.48
N LYS A 342 -7.92 31.05 -15.40
CA LYS A 342 -9.39 31.05 -15.47
C LYS A 342 -9.92 32.48 -15.43
N ASN A 343 -10.77 32.81 -16.39
CA ASN A 343 -11.51 34.06 -16.48
C ASN A 343 -13.01 33.75 -16.53
N VAL A 344 -13.80 34.48 -15.75
CA VAL A 344 -15.27 34.35 -15.74
C VAL A 344 -15.91 35.73 -15.76
N PHE A 345 -17.16 35.77 -16.22
CA PHE A 345 -17.92 36.99 -16.43
C PHE A 345 -19.37 36.82 -15.95
N VAL A 346 -19.90 37.88 -15.34
CA VAL A 346 -21.30 38.00 -14.93
C VAL A 346 -21.84 39.38 -15.29
N GLU A 347 -23.12 39.44 -15.63
CA GLU A 347 -23.85 40.68 -15.91
C GLU A 347 -24.87 40.92 -14.80
N GLY A 348 -25.08 42.19 -14.49
CA GLY A 348 -26.04 42.66 -13.49
C GLY A 348 -27.15 43.47 -14.11
N GLU A 349 -27.87 44.20 -13.26
CA GLU A 349 -28.90 45.14 -13.71
C GLU A 349 -28.27 46.44 -14.24
N VAL A 350 -29.06 47.24 -14.94
CA VAL A 350 -28.67 48.59 -15.38
C VAL A 350 -28.57 49.51 -14.15
N PRO A 351 -27.48 50.27 -13.96
CA PRO A 351 -27.35 51.18 -12.83
C PRO A 351 -28.36 52.33 -12.94
N GLN A 352 -28.83 52.83 -11.80
CA GLN A 352 -29.85 53.89 -11.77
C GLN A 352 -29.19 55.26 -11.64
N LEU A 353 -29.82 56.33 -12.10
CA LEU A 353 -29.35 57.68 -11.79
C LEU A 353 -29.53 57.97 -10.29
N ALA A 354 -28.51 58.53 -9.66
CA ALA A 354 -28.52 58.80 -8.22
C ALA A 354 -29.46 59.95 -7.87
N MET A 355 -30.50 59.66 -7.08
CA MET A 355 -31.41 60.69 -6.58
C MET A 355 -30.86 61.47 -5.37
N ASN A 356 -29.92 60.90 -4.62
CA ASN A 356 -29.35 61.49 -3.39
C ASN A 356 -27.83 61.40 -3.36
N LYS A 357 -27.29 60.16 -3.31
CA LYS A 357 -25.85 59.91 -3.21
C LYS A 357 -25.45 58.89 -4.29
N ALA A 358 -24.51 59.29 -5.15
CA ALA A 358 -23.92 58.40 -6.14
C ALA A 358 -23.03 57.34 -5.48
N THR A 359 -22.95 56.16 -6.11
CA THR A 359 -21.99 55.13 -5.76
C THR A 359 -20.60 55.61 -6.16
N THR A 360 -19.62 55.46 -5.27
CA THR A 360 -18.22 55.83 -5.54
C THR A 360 -17.41 54.59 -5.90
N ALA A 361 -16.32 54.77 -6.67
CA ALA A 361 -15.38 53.69 -6.94
C ALA A 361 -14.84 53.04 -5.65
N GLU A 362 -14.61 53.84 -4.60
CA GLU A 362 -14.21 53.33 -3.28
C GLU A 362 -15.27 52.41 -2.65
N ALA A 363 -16.56 52.73 -2.79
CA ALA A 363 -17.64 51.89 -2.29
C ALA A 363 -17.74 50.57 -3.04
N VAL A 364 -17.54 50.60 -4.38
CA VAL A 364 -17.46 49.39 -5.22
C VAL A 364 -16.27 48.53 -4.79
N HIS A 365 -15.07 49.12 -4.69
CA HIS A 365 -13.85 48.43 -4.25
C HIS A 365 -14.05 47.75 -2.88
N ASN A 366 -14.58 48.48 -1.90
CA ASN A 366 -14.85 47.95 -0.55
C ASN A 366 -15.85 46.80 -0.55
N GLN A 367 -16.74 46.72 -1.53
CA GLN A 367 -17.72 45.65 -1.61
C GLN A 367 -17.19 44.43 -2.37
N LEU A 368 -16.49 44.64 -3.48
CA LEU A 368 -15.93 43.55 -4.28
C LEU A 368 -14.74 42.86 -3.58
N SER A 369 -13.94 43.58 -2.80
CA SER A 369 -12.80 43.03 -2.03
C SER A 369 -13.19 42.06 -0.91
N LYS A 370 -14.48 41.98 -0.54
CA LYS A 370 -14.99 41.09 0.52
C LYS A 370 -15.15 39.64 0.04
N VAL A 371 -14.03 39.01 -0.29
CA VAL A 371 -13.93 37.59 -0.69
C VAL A 371 -13.60 36.65 0.49
N GLY A 372 -13.64 37.16 1.72
CA GLY A 372 -13.36 36.37 2.92
C GLY A 372 -14.29 35.17 3.11
N GLY A 373 -13.76 34.08 3.66
CA GLY A 373 -14.48 32.80 3.79
C GLY A 373 -14.44 31.94 2.53
N THR A 374 -13.88 32.45 1.44
CA THR A 374 -13.55 31.69 0.23
C THR A 374 -12.06 31.36 0.20
N ARG A 375 -11.65 30.57 -0.80
CA ARG A 375 -10.25 30.28 -1.08
C ARG A 375 -9.48 31.42 -1.77
N PHE A 376 -10.16 32.52 -2.08
CA PHE A 376 -9.58 33.62 -2.83
C PHE A 376 -9.04 34.73 -1.92
N LEU A 377 -7.92 35.31 -2.34
CA LEU A 377 -7.40 36.58 -1.83
C LEU A 377 -7.71 37.65 -2.86
N CYS A 378 -8.25 38.79 -2.43
CA CYS A 378 -8.47 39.92 -3.33
C CYS A 378 -7.12 40.45 -3.83
N GLY A 379 -6.93 40.42 -5.15
CA GLY A 379 -5.87 41.11 -5.87
C GLY A 379 -6.35 42.49 -6.31
N ASP A 380 -6.02 42.84 -7.55
CA ASP A 380 -6.34 44.15 -8.11
C ASP A 380 -7.83 44.24 -8.51
N ILE A 381 -8.41 45.43 -8.34
CA ILE A 381 -9.79 45.73 -8.78
C ILE A 381 -9.73 46.94 -9.70
N ASP A 382 -9.96 46.70 -10.99
CA ASP A 382 -10.13 47.74 -11.99
C ASP A 382 -11.60 48.17 -12.05
N ILE A 383 -11.87 49.47 -12.03
CA ILE A 383 -13.22 50.03 -11.89
C ILE A 383 -13.44 51.13 -12.93
N GLU A 384 -14.38 50.87 -13.83
CA GLU A 384 -14.93 51.84 -14.77
C GLU A 384 -16.36 52.17 -14.34
N LEU A 385 -16.60 53.43 -13.96
CA LEU A 385 -17.87 53.87 -13.38
C LEU A 385 -18.19 55.30 -13.81
N ASP A 386 -19.34 55.49 -14.48
CA ASP A 386 -19.83 56.82 -14.83
C ASP A 386 -20.29 57.63 -13.61
N ASP A 387 -20.10 58.94 -13.68
CA ASP A 387 -20.49 59.87 -12.62
C ASP A 387 -22.02 59.92 -12.45
N GLY A 388 -22.47 60.02 -11.19
CA GLY A 388 -23.89 60.21 -10.88
C GLY A 388 -24.74 58.94 -10.88
N LEU A 389 -24.15 57.76 -11.03
CA LEU A 389 -24.85 56.48 -10.93
C LEU A 389 -25.05 56.03 -9.48
N PHE A 390 -26.14 55.31 -9.23
CA PHE A 390 -26.49 54.62 -8.00
C PHE A 390 -26.60 53.13 -8.25
N ILE A 391 -25.83 52.36 -7.48
CA ILE A 391 -25.77 50.91 -7.54
C ILE A 391 -26.10 50.35 -6.15
N PRO A 392 -27.18 49.55 -6.01
CA PRO A 392 -27.48 48.89 -4.76
C PRO A 392 -26.34 47.97 -4.29
N VAL A 393 -26.01 48.02 -3.01
CA VAL A 393 -25.02 47.13 -2.39
C VAL A 393 -25.42 45.64 -2.53
N SER A 394 -26.71 45.35 -2.60
CA SER A 394 -27.23 44.00 -2.87
C SER A 394 -26.81 43.48 -4.24
N GLU A 395 -26.79 44.33 -5.27
CA GLU A 395 -26.38 43.95 -6.63
C GLU A 395 -24.86 43.72 -6.71
N LEU A 396 -24.05 44.58 -6.10
CA LEU A 396 -22.60 44.33 -6.00
C LEU A 396 -22.29 43.03 -5.24
N ASN A 397 -23.06 42.72 -4.20
CA ASN A 397 -22.95 41.45 -3.47
C ASN A 397 -23.37 40.24 -4.30
N LYS A 398 -24.38 40.40 -5.15
CA LYS A 398 -24.88 39.36 -6.03
C LYS A 398 -23.83 39.07 -7.12
N LEU A 399 -23.38 40.10 -7.84
CA LEU A 399 -22.32 39.99 -8.85
C LEU A 399 -21.06 39.33 -8.27
N ARG A 400 -20.58 39.81 -7.12
CA ARG A 400 -19.41 39.22 -6.46
C ARG A 400 -19.61 37.74 -6.13
N ARG A 401 -20.78 37.35 -5.60
CA ARG A 401 -21.05 35.96 -5.25
C ARG A 401 -21.13 35.08 -6.50
N GLU A 402 -21.89 35.50 -7.51
CA GLU A 402 -22.04 34.75 -8.75
C GLU A 402 -20.72 34.59 -9.51
N VAL A 403 -19.91 35.65 -9.59
CA VAL A 403 -18.61 35.58 -10.27
C VAL A 403 -17.65 34.66 -9.52
N ILE A 404 -17.64 34.71 -8.18
CA ILE A 404 -16.80 33.84 -7.36
C ILE A 404 -17.27 32.39 -7.42
N GLU A 405 -18.58 32.12 -7.42
CA GLU A 405 -19.13 30.78 -7.60
C GLU A 405 -18.72 30.19 -8.95
N LYS A 406 -18.92 30.94 -10.05
CA LYS A 406 -18.45 30.53 -11.39
C LYS A 406 -16.94 30.33 -11.44
N LEU A 407 -16.17 31.16 -10.72
CA LEU A 407 -14.71 31.03 -10.65
C LEU A 407 -14.28 29.80 -9.83
N ASP A 408 -15.00 29.43 -8.78
CA ASP A 408 -14.72 28.24 -7.96
C ASP A 408 -15.27 26.93 -8.56
N GLU A 409 -16.17 27.00 -9.54
CA GLU A 409 -16.65 25.81 -10.26
C GLU A 409 -15.48 25.06 -10.93
N ASN A 410 -15.24 23.82 -10.52
CA ASN A 410 -14.27 22.94 -11.16
C ASN A 410 -14.95 21.64 -11.56
N LYS A 411 -15.00 21.37 -12.87
CA LYS A 411 -15.41 20.05 -13.37
C LYS A 411 -14.15 19.22 -13.54
N ALA A 412 -14.00 18.22 -12.68
CA ALA A 412 -12.92 17.25 -12.82
C ALA A 412 -12.98 16.63 -14.22
N GLN A 413 -11.84 16.57 -14.91
CA GLN A 413 -11.78 16.01 -16.25
C GLN A 413 -11.87 14.49 -16.15
N SER A 414 -12.93 13.91 -16.71
CA SER A 414 -13.07 12.47 -16.80
C SER A 414 -11.98 11.85 -17.67
N LYS A 415 -11.53 10.66 -17.32
CA LYS A 415 -10.58 9.87 -18.12
C LYS A 415 -11.32 8.85 -19.00
N SER A 416 -10.68 8.45 -20.10
CA SER A 416 -11.22 7.42 -20.99
C SER A 416 -11.33 6.09 -20.26
N PHE A 417 -12.47 5.44 -20.40
CA PHE A 417 -12.73 4.10 -19.89
C PHE A 417 -13.51 3.30 -20.93
N THR A 418 -13.07 2.08 -21.20
CA THR A 418 -13.78 1.11 -22.05
C THR A 418 -13.94 -0.19 -21.27
N PRO A 419 -15.18 -0.60 -20.94
CA PRO A 419 -15.40 -1.85 -20.23
C PRO A 419 -14.95 -3.03 -21.09
N GLU A 420 -14.34 -4.02 -20.46
CA GLU A 420 -13.89 -5.23 -21.08
C GLU A 420 -14.38 -6.46 -20.34
N TYR A 421 -14.93 -7.41 -21.09
CA TYR A 421 -15.22 -8.74 -20.60
C TYR A 421 -13.97 -9.62 -20.72
N ILE A 422 -13.29 -9.87 -19.60
CA ILE A 422 -12.09 -10.70 -19.59
C ILE A 422 -12.50 -12.18 -19.59
N LYS A 423 -12.53 -12.78 -20.77
CA LYS A 423 -12.69 -14.23 -20.91
C LYS A 423 -11.41 -14.94 -20.50
N ILE A 424 -11.44 -15.65 -19.39
CA ILE A 424 -10.34 -16.49 -18.92
C ILE A 424 -10.70 -17.95 -19.17
N GLN A 425 -9.81 -18.68 -19.86
CA GLN A 425 -10.04 -20.09 -20.13
C GLN A 425 -9.96 -20.90 -18.83
N PRO A 426 -10.87 -21.86 -18.61
CA PRO A 426 -10.75 -22.79 -17.50
C PRO A 426 -9.43 -23.54 -17.56
N HIS A 427 -8.81 -23.76 -16.40
CA HIS A 427 -7.60 -24.55 -16.32
C HIS A 427 -7.87 -26.02 -16.63
N THR A 428 -6.95 -26.64 -17.37
CA THR A 428 -6.90 -28.09 -17.58
C THR A 428 -5.63 -28.64 -16.91
N PRO A 429 -5.75 -29.40 -15.82
CA PRO A 429 -4.60 -29.80 -15.02
C PRO A 429 -3.89 -30.99 -15.67
N GLY A 430 -2.56 -31.02 -15.54
CA GLY A 430 -1.77 -32.20 -15.84
C GLY A 430 -1.90 -33.30 -14.79
N LYS A 431 -1.04 -34.32 -14.89
CA LYS A 431 -0.90 -35.33 -13.83
C LYS A 431 -0.42 -34.63 -12.56
N LYS A 432 -1.16 -34.80 -11.45
CA LYS A 432 -0.81 -34.26 -10.13
C LYS A 432 0.53 -34.80 -9.63
N ARG A 433 1.41 -33.91 -9.17
CA ARG A 433 2.77 -34.21 -8.70
C ARG A 433 3.03 -33.68 -7.29
N LEU A 434 4.06 -34.22 -6.63
CA LEU A 434 4.53 -33.75 -5.34
C LEU A 434 5.79 -32.89 -5.52
N ILE A 435 5.74 -31.67 -4.99
CA ILE A 435 6.89 -30.79 -4.89
C ILE A 435 7.19 -30.62 -3.41
N CYS A 436 8.43 -30.88 -3.01
CA CYS A 436 8.83 -30.87 -1.62
C CYS A 436 9.89 -29.79 -1.39
N ARG A 437 9.60 -28.83 -0.51
CA ARG A 437 10.56 -27.82 -0.05
C ARG A 437 11.16 -28.26 1.27
N PHE A 438 12.48 -28.24 1.37
CA PHE A 438 13.21 -28.61 2.58
C PHE A 438 14.01 -27.43 3.10
N ALA A 439 13.78 -27.06 4.35
CA ALA A 439 14.60 -26.06 5.02
C ALA A 439 15.98 -26.62 5.39
N ASP A 440 16.05 -27.91 5.70
CA ASP A 440 17.29 -28.63 6.00
C ASP A 440 17.46 -29.79 5.02
N ILE A 441 18.59 -29.82 4.32
CA ILE A 441 18.92 -30.86 3.34
C ILE A 441 19.01 -32.25 3.96
N ASP A 442 19.36 -32.34 5.25
CA ASP A 442 19.53 -33.62 5.94
C ASP A 442 18.18 -34.29 6.24
N SER A 443 17.09 -33.52 6.13
CA SER A 443 15.72 -34.03 6.25
C SER A 443 15.15 -34.63 4.96
N ILE A 444 15.91 -34.58 3.85
CA ILE A 444 15.52 -35.19 2.57
C ILE A 444 15.52 -36.74 2.73
N PRO A 445 14.41 -37.43 2.39
CA PRO A 445 14.30 -38.87 2.54
C PRO A 445 15.24 -39.61 1.58
N GLU A 446 15.49 -40.90 1.84
CA GLU A 446 16.30 -41.74 0.94
C GLU A 446 15.54 -42.27 -0.27
N ASN A 447 14.21 -42.38 -0.16
CA ASN A 447 13.35 -42.74 -1.27
C ASN A 447 12.65 -41.48 -1.78
N TRP A 448 12.86 -41.16 -3.05
CA TRP A 448 12.39 -39.93 -3.70
C TRP A 448 11.71 -40.19 -5.05
N ASP A 449 11.40 -41.45 -5.39
CA ASP A 449 10.82 -41.82 -6.70
C ASP A 449 9.48 -41.12 -7.01
N TYR A 450 8.82 -40.60 -5.97
CA TYR A 450 7.52 -39.95 -6.02
C TYR A 450 7.60 -38.42 -5.91
N ILE A 451 8.79 -37.86 -5.67
CA ILE A 451 9.03 -36.42 -5.59
C ILE A 451 9.39 -35.93 -6.98
N GLU A 452 8.56 -35.05 -7.57
CA GLU A 452 8.88 -34.46 -8.87
C GLU A 452 10.04 -33.48 -8.75
N GLN A 453 10.01 -32.65 -7.71
CA GLN A 453 10.91 -31.53 -7.56
C GLN A 453 11.24 -31.32 -6.07
N VAL A 454 12.53 -31.18 -5.79
CA VAL A 454 13.05 -30.76 -4.49
C VAL A 454 13.38 -29.27 -4.55
N ILE A 455 12.85 -28.50 -3.62
CA ILE A 455 13.18 -27.08 -3.42
C ILE A 455 14.07 -26.96 -2.19
N VAL A 456 15.24 -26.33 -2.33
CA VAL A 456 16.15 -26.01 -1.23
C VAL A 456 16.47 -24.51 -1.24
N PRO A 457 16.94 -23.92 -0.12
CA PRO A 457 17.41 -22.55 -0.10
C PRO A 457 18.54 -22.32 -1.11
N LEU A 458 18.56 -21.14 -1.72
CA LEU A 458 19.64 -20.74 -2.61
C LEU A 458 21.02 -20.79 -1.92
N GLY A 459 21.92 -21.60 -2.46
CA GLY A 459 23.26 -21.89 -1.96
C GLY A 459 23.41 -23.28 -1.33
N ASP A 460 22.31 -24.01 -1.10
CA ASP A 460 22.34 -25.37 -0.57
C ASP A 460 22.24 -26.46 -1.65
N GLU A 461 21.97 -26.09 -2.91
CA GLU A 461 21.81 -27.01 -4.03
C GLU A 461 22.99 -27.96 -4.25
N GLN A 462 24.21 -27.50 -3.97
CA GLN A 462 25.43 -28.28 -4.18
C GLN A 462 25.57 -29.46 -3.22
N LYS A 463 24.84 -29.42 -2.09
CA LYS A 463 24.86 -30.45 -1.05
C LYS A 463 23.81 -31.53 -1.29
N VAL A 464 22.91 -31.33 -2.26
CA VAL A 464 21.85 -32.27 -2.60
C VAL A 464 22.37 -33.32 -3.59
N LYS A 465 21.91 -34.57 -3.47
CA LYS A 465 22.28 -35.65 -4.39
C LYS A 465 21.89 -35.28 -5.84
N LYS A 466 22.83 -35.38 -6.78
CA LYS A 466 22.62 -35.06 -8.21
C LYS A 466 21.51 -35.86 -8.92
N SER A 467 21.11 -37.00 -8.36
CA SER A 467 19.99 -37.82 -8.86
C SER A 467 18.63 -37.17 -8.64
N LEU A 468 18.52 -36.17 -7.76
CA LEU A 468 17.29 -35.43 -7.49
C LEU A 468 17.13 -34.29 -8.49
N ARG A 469 15.89 -34.03 -8.89
CA ARG A 469 15.55 -32.81 -9.62
C ARG A 469 15.44 -31.67 -8.62
N VAL A 470 16.46 -30.80 -8.59
CA VAL A 470 16.60 -29.72 -7.60
C VAL A 470 16.30 -28.36 -8.20
N SER A 471 15.67 -27.50 -7.42
CA SER A 471 15.44 -26.08 -7.68
C SER A 471 15.74 -25.29 -6.41
N VAL A 472 15.99 -24.00 -6.57
CA VAL A 472 16.39 -23.12 -5.46
C VAL A 472 15.31 -22.12 -5.10
N GLU A 473 15.18 -21.80 -3.82
CA GLU A 473 14.30 -20.76 -3.29
C GLU A 473 15.07 -19.46 -3.09
N VAL A 474 14.59 -18.38 -3.73
CA VAL A 474 15.10 -17.02 -3.56
C VAL A 474 14.52 -16.42 -2.28
N PRO A 475 15.35 -15.81 -1.41
CA PRO A 475 14.87 -15.12 -0.21
C PRO A 475 13.85 -14.03 -0.52
N ARG A 476 12.78 -13.93 0.28
CA ARG A 476 11.74 -12.90 0.11
C ARG A 476 12.20 -11.49 0.51
N GLY A 477 13.11 -11.38 1.48
CA GLY A 477 13.74 -10.12 1.87
C GLY A 477 15.01 -9.88 1.07
N ILE A 478 14.96 -8.92 0.15
CA ILE A 478 16.05 -8.59 -0.80
C ILE A 478 16.54 -7.17 -0.51
N PHE A 479 17.19 -7.01 0.65
CA PHE A 479 17.65 -5.73 1.18
C PHE A 479 19.13 -5.49 0.79
N SER A 480 19.38 -4.77 -0.31
CA SER A 480 20.73 -4.45 -0.83
C SER A 480 21.66 -5.66 -1.10
N ASN A 481 21.08 -6.85 -1.30
CA ASN A 481 21.80 -8.09 -1.58
C ASN A 481 21.40 -8.74 -2.91
N ASP A 482 20.71 -8.00 -3.77
CA ASP A 482 20.20 -8.45 -5.07
C ASP A 482 21.31 -8.89 -6.03
N GLU A 483 22.43 -8.17 -6.06
CA GLU A 483 23.63 -8.55 -6.85
C GLU A 483 24.19 -9.91 -6.38
N LYS A 484 24.36 -10.09 -5.07
CA LYS A 484 24.84 -11.36 -4.48
C LYS A 484 23.87 -12.52 -4.74
N ILE A 485 22.57 -12.25 -4.69
CA ILE A 485 21.54 -13.26 -5.03
C ILE A 485 21.63 -13.62 -6.52
N LEU A 486 21.80 -12.64 -7.41
CA LEU A 486 21.96 -12.89 -8.84
C LEU A 486 23.21 -13.73 -9.15
N GLU A 487 24.34 -13.44 -8.51
CA GLU A 487 25.57 -14.23 -8.63
C GLU A 487 25.35 -15.67 -8.18
N LYS A 488 24.70 -15.88 -7.03
CA LYS A 488 24.35 -17.22 -6.55
C LYS A 488 23.42 -17.95 -7.51
N LEU A 489 22.43 -17.27 -8.10
CA LEU A 489 21.54 -17.87 -9.10
C LEU A 489 22.29 -18.28 -10.37
N LYS A 490 23.26 -17.47 -10.82
CA LYS A 490 24.13 -17.83 -11.94
C LYS A 490 24.99 -19.06 -11.61
N SER A 491 25.56 -19.11 -10.41
CA SER A 491 26.32 -20.28 -9.95
C SER A 491 25.44 -21.54 -9.85
N ALA A 492 24.22 -21.40 -9.34
CA ALA A 492 23.25 -22.50 -9.31
C ALA A 492 22.92 -23.00 -10.73
N LYS A 493 22.79 -22.09 -11.70
CA LYS A 493 22.60 -22.45 -13.12
C LYS A 493 23.79 -23.22 -13.68
N GLU A 494 25.02 -22.77 -13.41
CA GLU A 494 26.25 -23.48 -13.81
C GLU A 494 26.35 -24.87 -13.19
N TYR A 495 25.80 -25.04 -11.98
CA TYR A 495 25.68 -26.35 -11.32
C TYR A 495 24.61 -27.27 -11.95
N GLY A 496 23.78 -26.75 -12.86
CA GLY A 496 22.74 -27.51 -13.57
C GLY A 496 21.31 -27.25 -13.10
N ILE A 497 21.09 -26.28 -12.20
CA ILE A 497 19.74 -25.84 -11.84
C ILE A 497 19.10 -25.17 -13.06
N THR A 498 17.83 -25.49 -13.33
CA THR A 498 17.10 -24.95 -14.50
C THR A 498 15.94 -24.04 -14.12
N GLU A 499 15.45 -24.15 -12.88
CA GLU A 499 14.31 -23.39 -12.37
C GLU A 499 14.51 -22.99 -10.90
N ALA A 500 13.89 -21.87 -10.52
CA ALA A 500 13.98 -21.32 -9.16
C ALA A 500 12.64 -20.70 -8.74
N TRP A 501 12.42 -20.58 -7.43
CA TRP A 501 11.17 -20.14 -6.82
C TRP A 501 11.34 -18.79 -6.13
N ALA A 502 10.40 -17.87 -6.33
CA ALA A 502 10.43 -16.55 -5.71
C ALA A 502 9.05 -16.13 -5.18
N GLY A 503 9.06 -15.59 -3.97
CA GLY A 503 7.88 -15.02 -3.29
C GLY A 503 7.67 -13.52 -3.56
N THR A 504 8.47 -12.89 -4.41
CA THR A 504 8.36 -11.45 -4.73
C THR A 504 8.59 -11.22 -6.22
N LEU A 505 8.07 -10.10 -6.73
CA LEU A 505 8.30 -9.67 -8.12
C LEU A 505 9.80 -9.54 -8.42
N ASP A 506 10.54 -9.00 -7.47
CA ASP A 506 11.98 -8.81 -7.53
C ASP A 506 12.72 -10.14 -7.71
N GLY A 507 12.38 -11.14 -6.89
CA GLY A 507 12.96 -12.48 -7.01
C GLY A 507 12.68 -13.12 -8.36
N ILE A 508 11.46 -12.98 -8.89
CA ILE A 508 11.10 -13.47 -10.24
C ILE A 508 12.02 -12.84 -11.29
N VAL A 509 12.24 -11.52 -11.23
CA VAL A 509 13.10 -10.80 -12.18
C VAL A 509 14.56 -11.22 -12.05
N LEU A 510 15.07 -11.44 -10.84
CA LEU A 510 16.45 -11.92 -10.63
C LEU A 510 16.66 -13.32 -11.21
N ILE A 511 15.68 -14.22 -11.05
CA ILE A 511 15.71 -15.57 -11.65
C ILE A 511 15.80 -15.48 -13.18
N GLN A 512 14.97 -14.63 -13.79
CA GLN A 512 14.99 -14.39 -15.24
C GLN A 512 16.34 -13.84 -15.72
N LYS A 513 16.93 -12.90 -14.98
CA LYS A 513 18.25 -12.34 -15.30
C LYS A 513 19.39 -13.36 -15.20
N ALA A 514 19.26 -14.35 -14.32
CA ALA A 514 20.19 -15.49 -14.26
C ALA A 514 19.99 -16.46 -15.45
N GLY A 515 18.91 -16.29 -16.23
CA GLY A 515 18.53 -17.18 -17.32
C GLY A 515 18.02 -18.53 -16.83
N LEU A 516 17.36 -18.55 -15.68
CA LEU A 516 16.63 -19.67 -15.10
C LEU A 516 15.13 -19.47 -15.33
N LYS A 517 14.35 -20.56 -15.27
CA LYS A 517 12.88 -20.48 -15.34
C LYS A 517 12.30 -20.04 -13.99
N PRO A 518 11.52 -18.95 -13.92
CA PRO A 518 10.95 -18.47 -12.68
C PRO A 518 9.67 -19.21 -12.31
N ASN A 519 9.54 -19.58 -11.04
CA ASN A 519 8.32 -20.10 -10.42
C ASN A 519 7.83 -19.14 -9.33
N ALA A 520 6.52 -18.90 -9.27
CA ALA A 520 5.91 -18.07 -8.25
C ALA A 520 5.66 -18.88 -6.97
N PHE A 521 6.04 -18.32 -5.82
CA PHE A 521 6.02 -19.01 -4.53
C PHE A 521 5.20 -18.26 -3.48
N ILE A 522 5.23 -18.74 -2.22
CA ILE A 522 4.56 -18.07 -1.10
C ILE A 522 5.01 -16.61 -1.02
N GLY A 523 4.07 -15.68 -0.93
CA GLY A 523 4.32 -14.23 -0.93
C GLY A 523 4.09 -13.54 -2.27
N SER A 524 4.05 -14.29 -3.39
CA SER A 524 3.65 -13.75 -4.70
C SER A 524 2.16 -13.40 -4.76
N ASN A 525 1.38 -13.94 -3.80
CA ASN A 525 -0.01 -13.60 -3.54
C ASN A 525 -0.94 -13.72 -4.76
N VAL A 526 -0.71 -14.71 -5.63
CA VAL A 526 -1.59 -14.98 -6.78
C VAL A 526 -2.97 -15.42 -6.30
N PHE A 527 -3.99 -14.57 -6.52
CA PHE A 527 -5.33 -14.71 -5.92
C PHE A 527 -6.47 -14.79 -6.95
N ASN A 528 -6.19 -14.48 -8.22
CA ASN A 528 -7.15 -14.50 -9.32
C ASN A 528 -6.49 -14.98 -10.63
N SER A 529 -7.34 -15.34 -11.57
CA SER A 529 -7.00 -15.83 -12.90
C SER A 529 -6.31 -14.76 -13.75
N LEU A 530 -6.60 -13.47 -13.53
CA LEU A 530 -5.93 -12.40 -14.27
C LEU A 530 -4.48 -12.23 -13.82
N SER A 531 -4.18 -12.43 -12.54
CA SER A 531 -2.82 -12.48 -12.01
C SER A 531 -2.03 -13.65 -12.60
N VAL A 532 -2.68 -14.81 -12.81
CA VAL A 532 -2.07 -15.94 -13.53
C VAL A 532 -1.68 -15.52 -14.94
N LYS A 533 -2.61 -14.91 -15.68
CA LYS A 533 -2.37 -14.41 -17.04
C LYS A 533 -1.24 -13.37 -17.12
N SER A 534 -1.20 -12.43 -16.17
CA SER A 534 -0.11 -11.45 -16.08
C SER A 534 1.25 -12.12 -15.87
N LEU A 535 1.32 -13.16 -15.03
CA LEU A 535 2.57 -13.91 -14.82
C LEU A 535 2.94 -14.80 -16.01
N GLU A 536 1.99 -15.34 -16.75
CA GLU A 536 2.22 -16.05 -18.02
C GLU A 536 2.88 -15.13 -19.05
N GLY A 537 2.36 -13.91 -19.22
CA GLY A 537 2.97 -12.89 -20.07
C GLY A 537 4.38 -12.51 -19.62
N MET A 538 4.73 -12.76 -18.36
CA MET A 538 6.07 -12.61 -17.83
C MET A 538 6.96 -13.84 -18.00
N GLY A 539 6.46 -14.97 -18.51
CA GLY A 539 7.23 -16.21 -18.69
C GLY A 539 7.37 -17.04 -17.41
N ILE A 540 6.37 -17.01 -16.52
CA ILE A 540 6.32 -17.90 -15.36
C ILE A 540 6.22 -19.37 -15.78
N ASN A 541 6.92 -20.25 -15.08
CA ASN A 541 6.94 -21.68 -15.36
C ASN A 541 5.94 -22.46 -14.48
N ARG A 542 5.76 -22.06 -13.21
CA ARG A 542 4.76 -22.63 -12.28
C ARG A 542 4.31 -21.59 -11.27
N ILE A 543 3.11 -21.79 -10.71
CA ILE A 543 2.52 -20.90 -9.71
C ILE A 543 2.06 -21.70 -8.49
N LEU A 544 2.59 -21.37 -7.31
CA LEU A 544 1.91 -21.69 -6.07
C LEU A 544 0.84 -20.62 -5.81
N LEU A 545 -0.43 -21.02 -5.78
CA LEU A 545 -1.54 -20.12 -5.49
C LEU A 545 -1.50 -19.64 -4.04
N SER A 546 -2.09 -18.47 -3.78
CA SER A 546 -2.12 -17.89 -2.44
C SER A 546 -2.72 -18.88 -1.41
N PRO A 547 -2.06 -19.11 -0.26
CA PRO A 547 -2.60 -19.92 0.83
C PRO A 547 -3.87 -19.36 1.47
N GLU A 548 -4.28 -18.14 1.10
CA GLU A 548 -5.50 -17.49 1.58
C GLU A 548 -6.76 -17.90 0.79
N LEU A 549 -6.61 -18.57 -0.36
CA LEU A 549 -7.73 -19.08 -1.15
C LEU A 549 -8.34 -20.33 -0.50
N THR A 550 -9.67 -20.45 -0.59
CA THR A 550 -10.33 -21.75 -0.40
C THR A 550 -9.97 -22.71 -1.54
N LEU A 551 -10.12 -24.03 -1.33
CA LEU A 551 -9.97 -25.04 -2.37
C LEU A 551 -10.92 -24.79 -3.54
N ALA A 552 -12.15 -24.36 -3.27
CA ALA A 552 -13.12 -24.05 -4.31
C ALA A 552 -12.65 -22.87 -5.17
N GLN A 553 -12.17 -21.79 -4.55
CA GLN A 553 -11.63 -20.64 -5.28
C GLN A 553 -10.37 -21.02 -6.05
N ALA A 554 -9.42 -21.72 -5.42
CA ALA A 554 -8.20 -22.18 -6.08
C ALA A 554 -8.52 -23.05 -7.30
N GLN A 555 -9.50 -23.96 -7.18
CA GLN A 555 -9.97 -24.82 -8.28
C GLN A 555 -10.64 -24.07 -9.43
N ALA A 556 -11.20 -22.88 -9.15
CA ALA A 556 -11.84 -22.06 -10.18
C ALA A 556 -10.84 -21.22 -10.99
N ILE A 557 -9.59 -21.06 -10.50
CA ILE A 557 -8.57 -20.25 -11.17
C ILE A 557 -8.23 -20.83 -12.56
N GLY A 558 -8.52 -20.06 -13.60
CA GLY A 558 -8.23 -20.33 -15.00
C GLY A 558 -6.85 -19.86 -15.48
N GLY A 559 -6.59 -19.95 -16.78
CA GLY A 559 -5.28 -19.77 -17.42
C GLY A 559 -4.55 -21.09 -17.68
N ASP A 560 -3.33 -21.02 -18.20
CA ASP A 560 -2.56 -22.16 -18.72
C ASP A 560 -1.38 -22.59 -17.82
N ALA A 561 -0.81 -21.68 -17.03
CA ALA A 561 0.37 -21.92 -16.21
C ALA A 561 0.17 -23.05 -15.18
N PRO A 562 1.06 -24.04 -15.08
CA PRO A 562 0.92 -25.08 -14.07
C PRO A 562 0.82 -24.50 -12.64
N ARG A 563 -0.16 -24.98 -11.87
CA ARG A 563 -0.47 -24.41 -10.55
C ARG A 563 -0.64 -25.46 -9.46
N GLY A 564 -0.43 -25.03 -8.22
CA GLY A 564 -0.56 -25.91 -7.06
C GLY A 564 -0.98 -25.19 -5.79
N VAL A 565 -1.21 -25.99 -4.77
CA VAL A 565 -1.65 -25.55 -3.43
C VAL A 565 -0.65 -25.95 -2.34
N PHE A 566 -0.61 -25.18 -1.26
CA PHE A 566 0.12 -25.51 -0.05
C PHE A 566 -0.64 -26.63 0.69
N ALA A 567 -0.11 -27.86 0.65
CA ALA A 567 -0.82 -29.03 1.15
C ALA A 567 -0.30 -29.46 2.54
N TYR A 568 1.01 -29.35 2.78
CA TYR A 568 1.62 -29.71 4.06
C TYR A 568 2.65 -28.68 4.53
N GLY A 569 2.76 -28.54 5.85
CA GLY A 569 3.87 -27.84 6.50
C GLY A 569 3.43 -26.70 7.40
N ARG A 570 4.35 -26.16 8.19
CA ARG A 570 4.06 -24.95 8.97
C ARG A 570 4.08 -23.74 8.03
N LEU A 571 2.91 -23.14 7.83
CA LEU A 571 2.77 -22.02 6.91
C LEU A 571 3.59 -20.81 7.39
N PRO A 572 4.41 -20.20 6.52
CA PRO A 572 5.05 -18.90 6.81
C PRO A 572 4.03 -17.78 7.04
N LEU A 573 3.96 -17.24 8.26
CA LEU A 573 2.94 -16.26 8.65
C LEU A 573 3.40 -14.82 8.57
N MET A 574 4.65 -14.54 8.92
CA MET A 574 5.17 -13.17 8.97
C MET A 574 6.67 -13.14 8.69
N LEU A 575 7.07 -12.45 7.64
CA LEU A 575 8.47 -12.12 7.38
C LEU A 575 8.84 -10.84 8.13
N THR A 576 9.92 -10.85 8.90
CA THR A 576 10.38 -9.74 9.73
C THR A 576 11.83 -9.42 9.43
N ARG A 577 12.14 -8.12 9.28
CA ARG A 577 13.53 -7.64 9.15
C ARG A 577 14.17 -7.43 10.53
N ASN A 578 13.43 -6.83 11.47
CA ASN A 578 13.81 -6.82 12.87
C ASN A 578 13.30 -8.11 13.54
N CYS A 579 14.21 -9.04 13.86
CA CYS A 579 13.83 -10.33 14.45
C CYS A 579 13.28 -10.14 15.89
N PRO A 580 12.06 -10.63 16.22
CA PRO A 580 11.48 -10.47 17.55
C PRO A 580 12.30 -11.18 18.65
N GLN A 581 13.00 -12.27 18.31
CA GLN A 581 13.82 -13.03 19.25
C GLN A 581 14.95 -12.21 19.88
N LYS A 582 15.44 -11.19 19.17
CA LYS A 582 16.53 -10.31 19.64
C LYS A 582 16.17 -9.46 20.86
N ASN A 583 14.89 -9.35 21.20
CA ASN A 583 14.47 -8.64 22.39
C ASN A 583 14.79 -9.41 23.68
N GLY A 584 14.94 -10.72 23.61
CA GLY A 584 15.19 -11.57 24.78
C GLY A 584 16.57 -12.24 24.80
N LYS A 585 17.17 -12.52 23.64
CA LYS A 585 18.51 -13.11 23.55
C LYS A 585 19.23 -12.77 22.25
N SER A 586 20.56 -12.80 22.29
CA SER A 586 21.40 -12.58 21.11
C SER A 586 21.29 -13.73 20.10
N CYS A 587 21.73 -13.50 18.85
CA CYS A 587 21.76 -14.56 17.84
C CYS A 587 22.69 -15.72 18.24
N ALA A 588 23.79 -15.44 18.95
CA ALA A 588 24.74 -16.46 19.41
C ALA A 588 24.11 -17.41 20.44
N GLU A 589 23.28 -16.86 21.35
CA GLU A 589 22.55 -17.65 22.35
C GLU A 589 21.36 -18.39 21.73
N CYS A 590 20.66 -17.76 20.77
CA CYS A 590 19.48 -18.34 20.14
C CYS A 590 19.78 -19.60 19.34
N LYS A 591 20.93 -19.69 18.65
CA LYS A 591 21.30 -20.84 17.80
C LYS A 591 20.19 -21.29 16.82
N ARG A 592 19.38 -20.34 16.33
CA ARG A 592 18.24 -20.54 15.42
C ARG A 592 17.10 -21.40 15.96
N THR A 593 16.93 -21.46 17.28
CA THR A 593 15.79 -22.16 17.93
C THR A 593 14.73 -21.19 18.46
N GLY A 594 14.60 -20.02 17.82
CA GLY A 594 13.71 -18.96 18.27
C GLY A 594 12.24 -19.38 18.23
N LYS A 595 11.47 -18.89 19.20
CA LYS A 595 10.02 -19.11 19.27
C LYS A 595 9.32 -17.91 19.90
N LEU A 596 8.09 -17.69 19.47
CA LEU A 596 7.21 -16.65 19.96
C LEU A 596 5.98 -17.28 20.61
N THR A 597 5.58 -16.82 21.78
CA THR A 597 4.43 -17.36 22.51
C THR A 597 3.33 -16.32 22.60
N ASP A 598 2.09 -16.70 22.30
CA ASP A 598 0.93 -15.83 22.45
C ASP A 598 0.36 -15.85 23.88
N ARG A 599 -0.60 -14.96 24.15
CA ARG A 599 -1.34 -14.90 25.44
C ARG A 599 -2.11 -16.17 25.82
N ARG A 600 -2.27 -17.14 24.91
CA ARG A 600 -2.93 -18.44 25.15
C ARG A 600 -1.91 -19.56 25.40
N GLY A 601 -0.62 -19.26 25.39
CA GLY A 601 0.45 -20.24 25.52
C GLY A 601 0.78 -20.99 24.22
N ILE A 602 0.26 -20.55 23.07
CA ILE A 602 0.55 -21.17 21.77
C ILE A 602 1.92 -20.69 21.30
N GLU A 603 2.79 -21.64 20.95
CA GLU A 603 4.14 -21.37 20.46
C GLU A 603 4.19 -21.35 18.93
N PHE A 604 4.84 -20.33 18.39
CA PHE A 604 5.09 -20.11 16.96
C PHE A 604 6.60 -20.18 16.69
N PRO A 605 7.09 -21.16 15.92
CA PRO A 605 8.51 -21.26 15.61
C PRO A 605 9.00 -20.06 14.77
N ILE A 606 10.26 -19.67 14.97
CA ILE A 606 10.92 -18.62 14.17
C ILE A 606 12.06 -19.25 13.37
N ASP A 607 11.97 -19.21 12.04
CA ASP A 607 13.04 -19.59 11.12
C ASP A 607 13.82 -18.35 10.69
N CYS A 608 15.16 -18.38 10.76
CA CYS A 608 16.02 -17.21 10.51
C CYS A 608 16.95 -17.48 9.34
N ARG A 609 16.73 -16.79 8.21
CA ARG A 609 17.49 -16.98 6.96
C ARG A 609 17.68 -15.68 6.20
N SER A 610 18.83 -15.55 5.54
CA SER A 610 19.12 -14.47 4.59
C SER A 610 18.86 -13.06 5.12
N GLY A 611 19.21 -12.82 6.39
CA GLY A 611 19.05 -11.51 7.04
C GLY A 611 17.64 -11.16 7.51
N CYS A 612 16.68 -12.09 7.37
CA CYS A 612 15.31 -11.95 7.88
C CYS A 612 14.94 -13.12 8.81
N SER A 613 13.85 -12.95 9.52
CA SER A 613 13.22 -14.00 10.33
C SER A 613 11.77 -14.20 9.93
N GLU A 614 11.33 -15.44 9.92
CA GLU A 614 10.01 -15.87 9.49
C GLU A 614 9.31 -16.56 10.64
N ILE A 615 8.17 -16.01 11.04
CA ILE A 615 7.31 -16.63 12.05
C ILE A 615 6.46 -17.66 11.33
N LEU A 616 6.56 -18.92 11.76
CA LEU A 616 5.82 -20.05 11.22
C LEU A 616 4.56 -20.32 12.04
N ASN A 617 3.55 -20.91 11.41
CA ASN A 617 2.37 -21.36 12.14
C ASN A 617 2.74 -22.42 13.19
N SER A 618 2.03 -22.42 14.31
CA SER A 618 2.28 -23.35 15.42
C SER A 618 2.17 -24.82 15.00
N VAL A 619 1.14 -25.11 14.20
CA VAL A 619 0.81 -26.45 13.69
C VAL A 619 0.85 -26.50 12.16
N PRO A 620 1.22 -27.64 11.55
CA PRO A 620 1.27 -27.77 10.11
C PRO A 620 -0.11 -27.79 9.47
N VAL A 621 -0.22 -27.27 8.26
CA VAL A 621 -1.30 -27.64 7.34
C VAL A 621 -1.15 -29.13 7.01
N TYR A 622 -2.26 -29.86 6.93
CA TYR A 622 -2.26 -31.26 6.54
C TYR A 622 -3.50 -31.58 5.70
N MET A 623 -3.32 -32.29 4.58
CA MET A 623 -4.34 -32.61 3.58
C MET A 623 -4.25 -34.05 3.04
N ALA A 624 -3.35 -34.90 3.56
CA ALA A 624 -3.15 -36.24 3.02
C ALA A 624 -4.34 -37.20 3.22
N ASP A 625 -5.25 -36.88 4.15
CA ASP A 625 -6.51 -37.59 4.39
C ASP A 625 -7.70 -37.02 3.59
N ARG A 626 -7.42 -36.07 2.71
CA ARG A 626 -8.38 -35.30 1.90
C ARG A 626 -7.88 -35.06 0.47
N LEU A 627 -6.99 -35.92 -0.04
CA LEU A 627 -6.33 -35.75 -1.36
C LEU A 627 -7.31 -35.71 -2.54
N SER A 628 -8.45 -36.41 -2.42
CA SER A 628 -9.51 -36.43 -3.43
C SER A 628 -10.19 -35.07 -3.59
N GLU A 629 -10.15 -34.22 -2.57
CA GLU A 629 -10.75 -32.89 -2.59
C GLU A 629 -9.86 -31.87 -3.30
N ILE A 630 -8.55 -32.12 -3.42
CA ILE A 630 -7.62 -31.28 -4.18
C ILE A 630 -7.76 -31.62 -5.67
N ARG A 631 -8.74 -31.01 -6.34
CA ARG A 631 -8.96 -31.15 -7.79
C ARG A 631 -8.33 -29.98 -8.53
N ASN A 632 -8.27 -30.07 -9.85
CA ASN A 632 -7.81 -28.99 -10.74
C ASN A 632 -6.45 -28.36 -10.38
N MET A 633 -5.50 -29.17 -9.91
CA MET A 633 -4.15 -28.74 -9.51
C MET A 633 -3.10 -29.66 -10.13
N ASP A 634 -2.02 -29.08 -10.64
CA ASP A 634 -0.87 -29.80 -11.21
C ASP A 634 0.06 -30.34 -10.12
N PHE A 635 0.13 -29.67 -8.97
CA PHE A 635 0.99 -30.12 -7.88
C PHE A 635 0.48 -29.77 -6.49
N MET A 636 1.00 -30.51 -5.51
CA MET A 636 0.86 -30.23 -4.08
C MET A 636 2.24 -29.90 -3.52
N LEU A 637 2.33 -28.78 -2.81
CA LEU A 637 3.55 -28.38 -2.11
C LEU A 637 3.57 -28.96 -0.69
N LEU A 638 4.62 -29.70 -0.36
CA LEU A 638 4.96 -30.11 1.00
C LEU A 638 6.14 -29.27 1.48
N TYR A 639 5.91 -28.41 2.49
CA TYR A 639 6.87 -27.43 2.97
C TYR A 639 7.45 -27.87 4.32
N PHE A 640 8.58 -28.57 4.29
CA PHE A 640 9.28 -29.06 5.48
C PHE A 640 10.17 -27.97 6.07
N THR A 641 10.09 -27.81 7.38
CA THR A 641 10.80 -26.78 8.16
C THR A 641 11.77 -27.38 9.16
N ASN A 642 11.27 -28.17 10.09
CA ASN A 642 12.04 -28.68 11.23
C ASN A 642 11.68 -30.15 11.56
N GLU A 643 11.02 -30.82 10.62
CA GLU A 643 10.74 -32.24 10.68
C GLU A 643 12.04 -33.05 10.58
N SER A 644 12.11 -34.16 11.33
CA SER A 644 13.18 -35.14 11.15
C SER A 644 13.03 -35.88 9.82
N LYS A 645 14.11 -36.49 9.33
CA LYS A 645 14.12 -37.29 8.10
C LYS A 645 13.07 -38.40 8.09
N GLU A 646 12.86 -39.06 9.24
CA GLU A 646 11.85 -40.10 9.42
C GLU A 646 10.45 -39.52 9.29
N LYS A 647 10.21 -38.37 9.94
CA LYS A 647 8.93 -37.69 9.88
C LYS A 647 8.61 -37.23 8.47
N THR A 648 9.58 -36.66 7.76
CA THR A 648 9.41 -36.25 6.36
C THR A 648 9.10 -37.45 5.46
N SER A 649 9.83 -38.56 5.62
CA SER A 649 9.58 -39.79 4.87
C SER A 649 8.14 -40.30 5.06
N LEU A 650 7.67 -40.31 6.30
CA LEU A 650 6.32 -40.73 6.66
C LEU A 650 5.25 -39.81 6.06
N VAL A 651 5.42 -38.48 6.16
CA VAL A 651 4.48 -37.52 5.56
C VAL A 651 4.43 -37.69 4.05
N ILE A 652 5.57 -37.83 3.37
CA ILE A 652 5.59 -38.03 1.91
C ILE A 652 4.81 -39.30 1.53
N GLN A 653 4.97 -40.39 2.28
CA GLN A 653 4.20 -41.63 2.06
C GLN A 653 2.69 -41.42 2.22
N ASP A 654 2.25 -40.63 3.19
CA ASP A 654 0.84 -40.28 3.36
C ASP A 654 0.29 -39.56 2.12
N TYR A 655 1.06 -38.64 1.53
CA TYR A 655 0.63 -37.91 0.34
C TYR A 655 0.64 -38.74 -0.94
N ILE A 656 1.34 -39.87 -0.94
CA ILE A 656 1.36 -40.82 -2.06
C ILE A 656 0.20 -41.80 -1.94
N LYS A 657 0.02 -42.41 -0.77
CA LYS A 657 -0.94 -43.50 -0.55
C LYS A 657 -2.32 -43.03 -0.09
N GLY A 658 -2.41 -41.77 0.36
CA GLY A 658 -3.49 -41.29 1.21
C GLY A 658 -3.29 -41.77 2.64
N SER A 659 -3.63 -40.93 3.61
CA SER A 659 -3.70 -41.34 5.02
C SER A 659 -5.15 -41.37 5.49
N LYS A 660 -5.43 -42.18 6.52
CA LYS A 660 -6.77 -42.18 7.15
C LYS A 660 -6.89 -41.13 8.24
N LYS A 661 -5.77 -40.68 8.83
CA LYS A 661 -5.73 -39.69 9.90
C LYS A 661 -4.40 -38.91 9.91
N PRO A 662 -4.43 -37.60 10.23
CA PRO A 662 -3.22 -36.81 10.43
C PRO A 662 -2.37 -37.29 11.61
N HIS A 663 -1.09 -36.95 11.58
CA HIS A 663 -0.14 -37.27 12.65
C HIS A 663 0.12 -36.06 13.55
N GLY A 664 -0.43 -36.07 14.76
CA GLY A 664 -0.29 -34.97 15.73
C GLY A 664 -1.27 -33.84 15.48
N GLU A 665 -1.02 -32.69 16.10
CA GLU A 665 -1.83 -31.48 15.87
C GLU A 665 -1.63 -30.95 14.44
N PHE A 666 -2.71 -30.46 13.85
CA PHE A 666 -2.72 -29.96 12.49
C PHE A 666 -3.79 -28.88 12.31
N THR A 667 -3.72 -28.18 11.18
CA THR A 667 -4.78 -27.30 10.69
C THR A 667 -5.10 -27.62 9.24
N ARG A 668 -6.25 -27.15 8.75
CA ARG A 668 -6.54 -27.10 7.31
C ARG A 668 -6.11 -25.78 6.67
N GLY A 669 -5.45 -24.91 7.44
CA GLY A 669 -5.14 -23.56 7.01
C GLY A 669 -6.43 -22.81 6.66
N LEU A 670 -6.43 -22.15 5.51
CA LEU A 670 -7.56 -21.36 5.00
C LEU A 670 -8.29 -22.08 3.84
N LEU A 671 -7.90 -23.30 3.52
CA LEU A 671 -8.40 -24.08 2.38
C LEU A 671 -9.93 -24.32 2.40
N TYR A 672 -10.58 -24.20 3.55
CA TYR A 672 -12.04 -24.32 3.67
C TYR A 672 -12.72 -23.05 4.21
N ARG A 673 -12.02 -22.30 5.07
CA ARG A 673 -12.58 -21.11 5.73
C ARG A 673 -12.45 -19.85 4.87
N GLY A 674 -11.44 -19.79 4.00
CA GLY A 674 -11.12 -18.61 3.22
C GLY A 674 -10.76 -17.42 4.09
N VAL A 675 -10.87 -16.23 3.51
CA VAL A 675 -10.62 -14.94 4.16
C VAL A 675 -11.65 -13.90 3.74
N GLU A 676 -11.90 -12.94 4.62
CA GLU A 676 -12.63 -11.70 4.32
C GLU A 676 -11.81 -10.75 3.43
#